data_AF-A0A1V5N953-F1
#
_entry.id   AF-A0A1V5N953-F1
#
_cell.length_a   1.000
_cell.length_b   1.000
_cell.length_c   1.000
_cell.angle_alpha   90.00
_cell.angle_beta   90.00
_cell.angle_gamma   90.00
#
_symmetry.space_group_name_H-M   'P 1'
#
loop_
_entity.id
_entity.type
_entity.pdbx_description
1 polymer ?
#
loop_
_entity_poly.entity_id
_entity_poly.type
_entity_poly.pdbx_seq_one_letter_code
_entity_poly.pdbx_strand_id
1 'polypeptide(L)'
;MKSFILRKMLGMVATLAFFCLGFESAHAGDARLGKMKADRILILGNSMTTCGSNQWGLSASTADKDYAHLLAKSIDEVTGGSLVLEQTSPAPDRWYDGNPLPNYNGNVINVADIFERNYKTWDNARIKNQLEWKADIVVLQFGENVPMNDFDTEAFAVAMNKLVAELKLSSNPQIFIVSHVLGRNPAIDDIKKQIVAEDPGHRIYVDLTQIHEDSSNMGQYSHPNDKGMKLMAEGIFKAMEMHAAETGTSQRYNYARPFEPLTRPAFISLPPGAVEPAGWLRDWCLAARDGYTGHMDEYDDAFKHAWASDYQMTGERLLWYKGAWPYEGGGYWFDGLARLGYALHDDALIQMAKRRLYAVADHTNANGIFFLWWLDRNNPDDRNAVAAALDGWPVWACGLLGRAMVGYYAGSGDKHVLDSLETVYGADPDCLREITGSMSNLWPAFDTYTWTGNKSIADALDAMFDEKRAGLTPILNRYRTAPDLKPGTEVENQHVVAFLENTTPWAVGYLWTGDSGYLEAALGWHELIERVAMQPYGVPVSDEWYGPTGAFRGSETCDVAGYVWSQAALLAVSGEGHMADRLERAFFNAGPATVSRDFKTHIYFQSPNRFADGSPNFPHGPMAGGGSYKPKHSPLCCTAALNRIVPYYVTNMWMATYDNGLAATCYGPCKVTALAADRVPVEITCKTDYPFNETINMSVKPAKEAAFPLLLHIPAWCKNPELSINGSVVSVQQNAKGFVCVNRSWKPGDTVRLYFPMTALVKTGRDDSQYGPYTGEHKPTMVKVPKEGSTQGPPYATVSYGPLLFSLAIPDTKDANTPEPSARWAFALDVQNPDITVERRAMPSRWDWPLDSPLKLTVNATAIDWTPAPALPKLPNSPVTKQKEASEKITLIPYGCTKFRISMFPVTANTEASGSH
;
A
#
# COMPACT_ATOMS: atom_id res chain seq x y z
N MET A 1 -39.00 -28.28 47.09
CA MET A 1 -38.82 -29.42 48.02
C MET A 1 -38.99 -30.71 47.22
N LYS A 2 -37.97 -31.60 47.17
CA LYS A 2 -37.94 -32.91 46.47
C LYS A 2 -38.05 -32.83 44.92
N SER A 3 -37.05 -33.21 44.12
CA SER A 3 -36.39 -34.53 43.91
C SER A 3 -37.13 -35.38 42.86
N PHE A 4 -36.65 -35.50 41.60
CA PHE A 4 -35.60 -36.43 41.08
C PHE A 4 -36.06 -37.90 40.93
N ILE A 5 -35.53 -38.62 39.92
CA ILE A 5 -35.41 -40.11 39.80
C ILE A 5 -36.72 -40.84 39.34
N LEU A 6 -36.79 -41.75 38.33
CA LEU A 6 -35.76 -42.47 37.54
C LEU A 6 -36.28 -43.22 36.24
N ARG A 7 -35.40 -43.37 35.21
CA ARG A 7 -35.17 -44.51 34.25
C ARG A 7 -36.29 -45.11 33.35
N LYS A 8 -36.08 -45.16 32.01
CA LYS A 8 -35.51 -46.27 31.15
C LYS A 8 -36.38 -47.55 31.14
N MET A 9 -36.70 -48.25 30.03
CA MET A 9 -36.37 -48.27 28.57
C MET A 9 -37.59 -48.97 27.86
N LEU A 10 -37.78 -49.15 26.54
CA LEU A 10 -37.01 -49.03 25.28
C LEU A 10 -38.01 -48.81 24.09
N GLY A 11 -37.57 -48.53 22.86
CA GLY A 11 -38.36 -48.81 21.63
C GLY A 11 -38.34 -47.73 20.54
N MET A 12 -37.72 -48.05 19.40
CA MET A 12 -37.52 -47.19 18.22
C MET A 12 -38.68 -47.32 17.21
N VAL A 13 -39.10 -46.19 16.59
CA VAL A 13 -39.44 -45.98 15.15
C VAL A 13 -40.35 -44.73 15.01
N ALA A 14 -40.15 -43.96 13.93
CA ALA A 14 -40.69 -42.62 13.71
C ALA A 14 -42.10 -42.58 13.06
N THR A 15 -42.77 -41.43 13.16
CA THR A 15 -43.16 -40.58 11.99
C THR A 15 -43.72 -39.22 12.49
N LEU A 16 -43.54 -38.16 11.69
CA LEU A 16 -43.89 -36.77 11.99
C LEU A 16 -45.40 -36.50 12.05
N ALA A 17 -45.79 -35.52 12.87
CA ALA A 17 -46.79 -34.49 12.51
C ALA A 17 -46.76 -33.32 13.50
N PHE A 18 -46.50 -32.09 13.05
CA PHE A 18 -47.06 -30.88 13.67
C PHE A 18 -47.15 -29.70 12.68
N PHE A 19 -48.27 -28.99 12.78
CA PHE A 19 -48.79 -27.87 11.96
C PHE A 19 -47.78 -26.70 11.78
N CYS A 20 -47.56 -26.18 10.58
CA CYS A 20 -48.39 -25.32 9.70
C CYS A 20 -48.31 -23.81 9.98
N LEU A 21 -47.66 -23.08 9.07
CA LEU A 21 -47.89 -21.65 8.78
C LEU A 21 -47.83 -21.42 7.26
N GLY A 22 -48.74 -20.58 6.76
CA GLY A 22 -48.79 -19.92 5.44
C GLY A 22 -48.11 -20.57 4.22
N PHE A 23 -48.89 -21.16 3.32
CA PHE A 23 -48.50 -21.29 1.91
C PHE A 23 -48.70 -19.95 1.19
N GLU A 24 -47.63 -19.17 1.05
CA GLU A 24 -47.44 -18.37 -0.16
C GLU A 24 -47.01 -19.31 -1.30
N SER A 25 -47.35 -18.95 -2.55
CA SER A 25 -46.96 -19.74 -3.72
C SER A 25 -45.43 -19.75 -3.87
N ALA A 26 -44.82 -20.94 -3.82
CA ALA A 26 -43.39 -21.08 -4.03
C ALA A 26 -42.98 -20.53 -5.42
N HIS A 27 -42.20 -19.44 -5.42
CA HIS A 27 -41.30 -19.19 -6.54
C HIS A 27 -40.24 -20.29 -6.54
N ALA A 28 -39.85 -20.76 -7.73
CA ALA A 28 -38.77 -21.71 -7.90
C ALA A 28 -37.48 -21.12 -7.29
N GLY A 29 -36.71 -21.96 -6.60
CA GLY A 29 -35.41 -21.53 -6.08
C GLY A 29 -34.39 -21.36 -7.20
N ASP A 30 -33.48 -20.39 -7.06
CA ASP A 30 -32.33 -20.17 -7.93
C ASP A 30 -31.64 -21.50 -8.32
N ALA A 31 -31.33 -21.69 -9.60
CA ALA A 31 -30.50 -22.79 -10.08
C ALA A 31 -29.06 -22.62 -9.57
N ARG A 32 -28.47 -23.66 -8.96
CA ARG A 32 -27.13 -23.57 -8.35
C ARG A 32 -26.24 -24.79 -8.60
N LEU A 33 -25.01 -24.54 -9.05
CA LEU A 33 -23.92 -25.51 -9.02
C LEU A 33 -23.19 -25.34 -7.68
N GLY A 34 -23.50 -26.22 -6.71
CA GLY A 34 -23.02 -26.06 -5.34
C GLY A 34 -23.50 -24.75 -4.72
N LYS A 35 -22.58 -23.80 -4.47
CA LYS A 35 -22.94 -22.42 -4.05
C LYS A 35 -23.00 -21.41 -5.20
N MET A 36 -22.41 -21.71 -6.36
CA MET A 36 -22.41 -20.84 -7.53
C MET A 36 -23.85 -20.72 -8.08
N LYS A 37 -24.31 -19.49 -8.29
CA LYS A 37 -25.59 -19.22 -8.97
C LYS A 37 -25.44 -19.50 -10.46
N ALA A 38 -26.44 -20.12 -11.07
CA ALA A 38 -26.35 -20.68 -12.42
C ALA A 38 -27.61 -20.40 -13.27
N ASP A 39 -28.44 -19.42 -12.91
CA ASP A 39 -29.67 -19.08 -13.65
C ASP A 39 -29.40 -18.41 -15.01
N ARG A 40 -28.23 -17.78 -15.18
CA ARG A 40 -27.89 -17.01 -16.39
C ARG A 40 -26.44 -17.24 -16.82
N ILE A 41 -26.25 -18.02 -17.88
CA ILE A 41 -24.96 -18.18 -18.57
C ILE A 41 -24.82 -17.23 -19.77
N LEU A 42 -23.71 -16.48 -19.81
CA LEU A 42 -23.29 -15.67 -20.96
C LEU A 42 -22.07 -16.34 -21.61
N ILE A 43 -22.13 -16.60 -22.90
CA ILE A 43 -21.03 -17.19 -23.66
C ILE A 43 -20.54 -16.14 -24.66
N LEU A 44 -19.30 -15.69 -24.44
CA LEU A 44 -18.57 -14.81 -25.34
C LEU A 44 -17.52 -15.65 -26.05
N GLY A 45 -17.81 -16.07 -27.29
CA GLY A 45 -16.87 -16.93 -27.97
C GLY A 45 -17.14 -17.26 -29.42
N ASN A 46 -16.13 -17.85 -30.03
CA ASN A 46 -16.10 -18.06 -31.47
C ASN A 46 -16.80 -19.35 -31.88
N SER A 47 -16.92 -19.54 -33.20
CA SER A 47 -17.56 -20.70 -33.83
C SER A 47 -19.06 -20.91 -33.52
N MET A 48 -19.75 -19.96 -32.86
CA MET A 48 -21.16 -20.07 -32.44
C MET A 48 -22.20 -19.78 -33.55
N THR A 49 -21.88 -20.24 -34.77
CA THR A 49 -22.78 -20.45 -35.92
C THR A 49 -23.18 -19.25 -36.81
N THR A 50 -22.60 -19.16 -38.02
CA THR A 50 -23.30 -18.88 -39.32
C THR A 50 -22.33 -18.93 -40.51
N CYS A 51 -22.67 -19.68 -41.57
CA CYS A 51 -22.23 -19.44 -42.94
C CYS A 51 -23.24 -20.05 -43.92
N GLY A 52 -23.82 -19.27 -44.82
CA GLY A 52 -24.78 -19.77 -45.82
C GLY A 52 -26.16 -20.17 -45.26
N SER A 53 -27.07 -20.54 -46.16
CA SER A 53 -28.53 -20.45 -45.95
C SER A 53 -29.18 -21.55 -45.09
N ASN A 54 -28.46 -22.17 -44.14
CA ASN A 54 -29.01 -22.92 -42.99
C ASN A 54 -27.92 -23.37 -41.96
N GLN A 55 -27.40 -22.42 -41.17
CA GLN A 55 -26.96 -22.56 -39.75
C GLN A 55 -25.86 -23.59 -39.33
N TRP A 56 -25.41 -23.51 -38.06
CA TRP A 56 -24.61 -24.52 -37.28
C TRP A 56 -23.06 -24.61 -37.35
N GLY A 57 -22.33 -23.51 -37.58
CA GLY A 57 -21.02 -23.29 -36.91
C GLY A 57 -19.88 -24.29 -37.14
N LEU A 58 -19.51 -24.46 -38.41
CA LEU A 58 -18.20 -24.91 -38.88
C LEU A 58 -17.72 -26.35 -38.59
N SER A 59 -18.26 -27.09 -37.61
CA SER A 59 -18.07 -28.56 -37.53
C SER A 59 -19.03 -29.35 -36.63
N ALA A 60 -19.90 -28.71 -35.84
CA ALA A 60 -21.02 -29.41 -35.19
C ALA A 60 -22.09 -29.78 -36.24
N SER A 61 -22.64 -31.00 -36.17
CA SER A 61 -23.64 -31.46 -37.16
C SER A 61 -25.07 -30.99 -36.88
N THR A 62 -25.38 -30.60 -35.64
CA THR A 62 -26.68 -30.04 -35.21
C THR A 62 -26.51 -29.08 -34.03
N ALA A 63 -27.50 -28.22 -33.79
CA ALA A 63 -27.54 -27.22 -32.71
C ALA A 63 -27.21 -27.80 -31.32
N ASP A 64 -27.87 -28.89 -30.97
CA ASP A 64 -27.80 -29.61 -29.69
C ASP A 64 -26.45 -30.29 -29.43
N LYS A 65 -25.53 -30.25 -30.41
CA LYS A 65 -24.17 -30.78 -30.33
C LYS A 65 -23.09 -29.71 -30.31
N ASP A 66 -23.46 -28.44 -30.45
CA ASP A 66 -22.54 -27.34 -30.20
C ASP A 66 -22.19 -27.26 -28.70
N TYR A 67 -20.97 -26.82 -28.38
CA TYR A 67 -20.48 -26.84 -27.00
C TYR A 67 -21.31 -25.95 -26.06
N ALA A 68 -21.90 -24.85 -26.55
CA ALA A 68 -22.75 -23.99 -25.75
C ALA A 68 -24.02 -24.71 -25.28
N HIS A 69 -24.70 -25.41 -26.21
CA HIS A 69 -25.92 -26.16 -25.92
C HIS A 69 -25.65 -27.39 -25.05
N LEU A 70 -24.54 -28.10 -25.31
CA LEU A 70 -24.11 -29.22 -24.47
C LEU A 70 -23.76 -28.77 -23.05
N LEU A 71 -23.07 -27.62 -22.90
CA LEU A 71 -22.73 -27.06 -21.59
C LEU A 71 -23.99 -26.62 -20.81
N ALA A 72 -24.89 -25.86 -21.44
CA ALA A 72 -26.15 -25.45 -20.82
C ALA A 72 -26.97 -26.66 -20.35
N LYS A 73 -27.05 -27.71 -21.17
CA LYS A 73 -27.70 -28.98 -20.83
C LYS A 73 -27.04 -29.67 -19.63
N SER A 74 -25.71 -29.72 -19.55
CA SER A 74 -25.01 -30.28 -18.39
C SER A 74 -25.28 -29.50 -17.10
N ILE A 75 -25.40 -28.16 -17.19
CA ILE A 75 -25.78 -27.32 -16.05
C ILE A 75 -27.23 -27.58 -15.63
N ASP A 76 -28.18 -27.64 -16.57
CA ASP A 76 -29.59 -27.95 -16.27
C ASP A 76 -29.77 -29.35 -15.64
N GLU A 77 -29.04 -30.36 -16.15
CA GLU A 77 -29.07 -31.74 -15.62
C GLU A 77 -28.65 -31.84 -14.14
N VAL A 78 -27.75 -30.96 -13.66
CA VAL A 78 -27.29 -30.94 -12.26
C VAL A 78 -28.06 -29.95 -11.40
N THR A 79 -28.48 -28.81 -11.94
CA THR A 79 -29.15 -27.75 -11.18
C THR A 79 -30.67 -27.91 -11.09
N GLY A 80 -31.28 -28.69 -11.99
CA GLY A 80 -32.74 -28.72 -12.17
C GLY A 80 -33.29 -27.46 -12.84
N GLY A 81 -32.43 -26.63 -13.42
CA GLY A 81 -32.75 -25.40 -14.15
C GLY A 81 -33.32 -25.63 -15.55
N SER A 82 -33.42 -24.53 -16.30
CA SER A 82 -33.81 -24.51 -17.72
C SER A 82 -33.18 -23.31 -18.40
N LEU A 83 -31.85 -23.35 -18.57
CA LEU A 83 -31.06 -22.30 -19.23
C LEU A 83 -31.51 -22.09 -20.67
N VAL A 84 -31.94 -20.87 -20.97
CA VAL A 84 -32.29 -20.46 -22.34
C VAL A 84 -31.05 -19.86 -23.00
N LEU A 85 -30.69 -20.40 -24.17
CA LEU A 85 -29.66 -19.85 -25.04
C LEU A 85 -30.31 -19.08 -26.19
N GLU A 86 -30.19 -17.76 -26.15
CA GLU A 86 -30.60 -16.84 -27.21
C GLU A 86 -29.37 -16.53 -28.09
N GLN A 87 -29.31 -17.18 -29.26
CA GLN A 87 -28.31 -16.85 -30.28
C GLN A 87 -28.67 -15.54 -31.00
N THR A 88 -27.67 -14.71 -31.28
CA THR A 88 -27.85 -13.55 -32.16
C THR A 88 -27.86 -13.98 -33.63
N SER A 89 -29.02 -13.91 -34.28
CA SER A 89 -29.12 -14.10 -35.72
C SER A 89 -28.51 -12.89 -36.46
N PRO A 90 -27.56 -13.07 -37.41
CA PRO A 90 -27.06 -11.96 -38.22
C PRO A 90 -28.14 -11.51 -39.21
N ALA A 91 -28.74 -10.34 -38.95
CA ALA A 91 -29.41 -9.59 -40.00
C ALA A 91 -28.36 -8.98 -40.97
N PRO A 92 -28.67 -8.80 -42.27
CA PRO A 92 -27.65 -8.40 -43.23
C PRO A 92 -27.12 -6.97 -43.03
N ASP A 93 -25.81 -6.83 -43.25
CA ASP A 93 -25.09 -5.62 -43.71
C ASP A 93 -25.15 -4.37 -42.77
N ARG A 94 -24.06 -3.83 -42.21
CA ARG A 94 -22.60 -3.98 -42.47
C ARG A 94 -21.79 -3.58 -41.22
N TRP A 95 -20.46 -3.80 -41.27
CA TRP A 95 -19.49 -2.70 -41.11
C TRP A 95 -18.31 -2.85 -42.08
N TYR A 96 -17.89 -1.72 -42.66
CA TYR A 96 -16.50 -1.38 -43.02
C TYR A 96 -16.35 0.13 -43.35
N ASP A 97 -17.45 0.90 -43.40
CA ASP A 97 -17.50 2.26 -43.99
C ASP A 97 -18.29 3.35 -43.21
N GLY A 98 -18.57 3.18 -41.91
CA GLY A 98 -18.73 4.34 -41.00
C GLY A 98 -20.13 4.79 -40.56
N ASN A 99 -21.07 3.91 -40.20
CA ASN A 99 -22.34 4.27 -39.49
C ASN A 99 -23.01 3.05 -38.78
N PRO A 100 -23.92 3.24 -37.79
CA PRO A 100 -23.94 2.50 -36.50
C PRO A 100 -24.25 0.98 -36.51
N LEU A 101 -23.74 0.28 -35.48
CA LEU A 101 -23.99 -1.15 -35.16
C LEU A 101 -25.43 -1.42 -34.67
N PRO A 102 -26.02 -2.61 -34.97
CA PRO A 102 -27.29 -3.05 -34.40
C PRO A 102 -27.15 -3.63 -32.98
N ASN A 103 -28.27 -3.65 -32.23
CA ASN A 103 -28.37 -4.23 -30.89
C ASN A 103 -28.27 -5.77 -30.92
N TYR A 104 -27.15 -6.33 -30.47
CA TYR A 104 -27.02 -7.77 -30.21
C TYR A 104 -27.76 -8.13 -28.90
N ASN A 105 -28.84 -8.90 -28.99
CA ASN A 105 -29.73 -9.20 -27.86
C ASN A 105 -29.59 -10.62 -27.27
N GLY A 106 -28.57 -11.40 -27.67
CA GLY A 106 -28.38 -12.77 -27.21
C GLY A 106 -27.38 -12.91 -26.06
N ASN A 107 -27.46 -14.02 -25.31
CA ASN A 107 -26.45 -14.45 -24.32
C ASN A 107 -25.41 -15.42 -24.91
N VAL A 108 -25.43 -15.64 -26.23
CA VAL A 108 -24.47 -16.45 -26.97
C VAL A 108 -24.00 -15.63 -28.17
N ILE A 109 -22.83 -14.97 -28.07
CA ILE A 109 -22.32 -14.03 -29.09
C ILE A 109 -20.90 -14.33 -29.58
N ASN A 110 -20.69 -14.16 -30.89
CA ASN A 110 -19.40 -14.30 -31.56
C ASN A 110 -18.55 -13.03 -31.38
N VAL A 111 -17.30 -13.18 -30.90
CA VAL A 111 -16.43 -12.06 -30.52
C VAL A 111 -15.31 -11.74 -31.52
N ALA A 112 -15.29 -12.39 -32.69
CA ALA A 112 -14.25 -12.19 -33.71
C ALA A 112 -14.11 -10.71 -34.14
N ASP A 113 -15.23 -10.07 -34.51
CA ASP A 113 -15.25 -8.65 -34.91
C ASP A 113 -15.54 -7.70 -33.73
N ILE A 114 -16.13 -8.21 -32.65
CA ILE A 114 -16.41 -7.43 -31.44
C ILE A 114 -15.11 -7.11 -30.69
N PHE A 115 -14.27 -8.12 -30.47
CA PHE A 115 -13.06 -8.07 -29.65
C PHE A 115 -11.80 -8.45 -30.44
N GLU A 116 -11.70 -9.66 -31.01
CA GLU A 116 -10.40 -10.22 -31.41
C GLU A 116 -9.68 -9.46 -32.53
N ARG A 117 -10.38 -9.11 -33.61
CA ARG A 117 -9.80 -8.35 -34.73
C ARG A 117 -9.60 -6.87 -34.40
N ASN A 118 -10.21 -6.40 -33.30
CA ASN A 118 -10.33 -4.99 -32.94
C ASN A 118 -9.82 -4.65 -31.53
N TYR A 119 -9.08 -5.53 -30.86
CA TYR A 119 -8.73 -5.41 -29.43
C TYR A 119 -8.06 -4.07 -29.08
N LYS A 120 -7.18 -3.57 -29.98
CA LYS A 120 -6.52 -2.25 -29.86
C LYS A 120 -7.48 -1.05 -29.80
N THR A 121 -8.73 -1.22 -30.24
CA THR A 121 -9.79 -0.20 -30.24
C THR A 121 -11.06 -0.69 -29.53
N TRP A 122 -10.93 -1.67 -28.63
CA TRP A 122 -12.06 -2.28 -27.94
C TRP A 122 -12.63 -1.39 -26.82
N ASP A 123 -13.96 -1.42 -26.71
CA ASP A 123 -14.74 -0.70 -25.72
C ASP A 123 -15.96 -1.53 -25.28
N ASN A 124 -16.50 -1.20 -24.10
CA ASN A 124 -17.60 -1.92 -23.47
C ASN A 124 -18.96 -1.70 -24.17
N ALA A 125 -19.13 -0.62 -24.95
CA ALA A 125 -20.39 -0.33 -25.62
C ALA A 125 -20.73 -1.40 -26.66
N ARG A 126 -19.71 -2.07 -27.22
CA ARG A 126 -19.85 -3.21 -28.16
C ARG A 126 -20.52 -4.46 -27.57
N ILE A 127 -20.57 -4.60 -26.25
CA ILE A 127 -21.23 -5.71 -25.52
C ILE A 127 -22.21 -5.22 -24.46
N LYS A 128 -22.68 -3.96 -24.56
CA LYS A 128 -23.48 -3.30 -23.53
C LYS A 128 -24.69 -4.13 -23.09
N ASN A 129 -25.42 -4.72 -24.03
CA ASN A 129 -26.61 -5.51 -23.75
C ASN A 129 -26.29 -6.77 -22.94
N GLN A 130 -25.13 -7.39 -23.18
CA GLN A 130 -24.65 -8.58 -22.46
C GLN A 130 -24.22 -8.22 -21.02
N LEU A 131 -23.70 -7.01 -20.80
CA LEU A 131 -23.46 -6.47 -19.44
C LEU A 131 -24.79 -6.18 -18.73
N GLU A 132 -25.75 -5.54 -19.41
CA GLU A 132 -27.09 -5.28 -18.83
C GLU A 132 -27.90 -6.56 -18.54
N TRP A 133 -27.59 -7.68 -19.20
CA TRP A 133 -28.16 -9.00 -18.92
C TRP A 133 -27.71 -9.60 -17.58
N LYS A 134 -26.60 -9.11 -17.02
CA LYS A 134 -26.11 -9.40 -15.66
C LYS A 134 -25.88 -10.89 -15.38
N ALA A 135 -25.11 -11.58 -16.23
CA ALA A 135 -24.85 -13.02 -16.11
C ALA A 135 -24.45 -13.46 -14.69
N ASP A 136 -24.78 -14.70 -14.32
CA ASP A 136 -24.28 -15.35 -13.09
C ASP A 136 -23.01 -16.19 -13.41
N ILE A 137 -22.91 -16.71 -14.64
CA ILE A 137 -21.75 -17.43 -15.19
C ILE A 137 -21.37 -16.80 -16.54
N VAL A 138 -20.07 -16.60 -16.79
CA VAL A 138 -19.53 -16.16 -18.09
C VAL A 138 -18.51 -17.18 -18.60
N VAL A 139 -18.58 -17.54 -19.88
CA VAL A 139 -17.58 -18.36 -20.57
C VAL A 139 -16.92 -17.53 -21.66
N LEU A 140 -15.59 -17.43 -21.62
CA LEU A 140 -14.76 -16.71 -22.60
C LEU A 140 -13.96 -17.71 -23.45
N GLN A 141 -14.40 -17.98 -24.68
CA GLN A 141 -13.70 -18.85 -25.64
C GLN A 141 -13.29 -18.04 -26.88
N PHE A 142 -12.01 -17.67 -26.99
CA PHE A 142 -11.50 -16.99 -28.19
C PHE A 142 -9.96 -17.03 -28.26
N GLY A 143 -9.42 -16.54 -29.37
CA GLY A 143 -8.00 -16.37 -29.67
C GLY A 143 -7.66 -16.58 -31.16
N GLU A 144 -8.55 -17.21 -31.93
CA GLU A 144 -8.31 -17.65 -33.30
C GLU A 144 -8.36 -16.55 -34.35
N ASN A 145 -9.09 -15.45 -34.11
CA ASN A 145 -9.18 -14.32 -35.05
C ASN A 145 -8.28 -13.14 -34.64
N VAL A 146 -7.48 -13.29 -33.59
CA VAL A 146 -6.51 -12.26 -33.18
C VAL A 146 -5.44 -12.12 -34.27
N PRO A 147 -5.21 -10.92 -34.82
CA PRO A 147 -4.30 -10.76 -35.95
C PRO A 147 -2.85 -10.92 -35.50
N MET A 148 -2.26 -12.08 -35.81
CA MET A 148 -0.93 -12.43 -35.32
C MET A 148 0.23 -11.71 -36.02
N ASN A 149 0.00 -11.14 -37.20
CA ASN A 149 1.02 -10.38 -37.93
C ASN A 149 1.32 -9.00 -37.32
N ASP A 150 0.42 -8.47 -36.48
CA ASP A 150 0.58 -7.21 -35.75
C ASP A 150 0.23 -7.35 -34.25
N PHE A 151 0.36 -8.57 -33.70
CA PHE A 151 -0.01 -8.86 -32.32
C PHE A 151 0.83 -8.05 -31.32
N ASP A 152 0.13 -7.28 -30.50
CA ASP A 152 0.65 -6.45 -29.44
C ASP A 152 0.19 -7.05 -28.10
N THR A 153 1.14 -7.70 -27.42
CA THR A 153 0.93 -8.40 -26.14
C THR A 153 0.38 -7.47 -25.06
N GLU A 154 0.87 -6.22 -25.00
CA GLU A 154 0.49 -5.26 -23.97
C GLU A 154 -0.92 -4.72 -24.24
N ALA A 155 -1.19 -4.27 -25.47
CA ALA A 155 -2.52 -3.80 -25.85
C ALA A 155 -3.60 -4.90 -25.74
N PHE A 156 -3.25 -6.17 -26.01
CA PHE A 156 -4.16 -7.30 -25.82
C PHE A 156 -4.43 -7.57 -24.33
N ALA A 157 -3.39 -7.55 -23.49
CA ALA A 157 -3.56 -7.71 -22.04
C ALA A 157 -4.44 -6.60 -21.44
N VAL A 158 -4.21 -5.34 -21.83
CA VAL A 158 -5.04 -4.18 -21.40
C VAL A 158 -6.50 -4.35 -21.84
N ALA A 159 -6.74 -4.69 -23.12
CA ALA A 159 -8.11 -4.90 -23.63
C ALA A 159 -8.83 -6.06 -22.91
N MET A 160 -8.11 -7.16 -22.66
CA MET A 160 -8.65 -8.33 -21.97
C MET A 160 -8.95 -8.05 -20.49
N ASN A 161 -8.06 -7.35 -19.78
CA ASN A 161 -8.30 -6.98 -18.38
C ASN A 161 -9.49 -6.03 -18.26
N LYS A 162 -9.64 -5.08 -19.18
CA LYS A 162 -10.82 -4.20 -19.25
C LYS A 162 -12.10 -5.00 -19.53
N LEU A 163 -12.09 -5.96 -20.47
CA LEU A 163 -13.24 -6.84 -20.72
C LEU A 163 -13.67 -7.63 -19.48
N VAL A 164 -12.72 -8.25 -18.78
CA VAL A 164 -12.99 -9.04 -17.57
C VAL A 164 -13.47 -8.15 -16.41
N ALA A 165 -12.92 -6.94 -16.28
CA ALA A 165 -13.37 -5.96 -15.28
C ALA A 165 -14.82 -5.51 -15.52
N GLU A 166 -15.19 -5.17 -16.76
CA GLU A 166 -16.56 -4.76 -17.13
C GLU A 166 -17.58 -5.88 -16.88
N LEU A 167 -17.23 -7.13 -17.24
CA LEU A 167 -18.03 -8.32 -16.93
C LEU A 167 -18.21 -8.48 -15.42
N LYS A 168 -17.14 -8.30 -14.63
CA LYS A 168 -17.21 -8.35 -13.16
C LYS A 168 -18.10 -7.24 -12.59
N LEU A 169 -17.95 -6.00 -13.06
CA LEU A 169 -18.76 -4.85 -12.62
C LEU A 169 -20.26 -5.02 -12.93
N SER A 170 -20.61 -5.74 -13.99
CA SER A 170 -22.01 -5.91 -14.39
C SER A 170 -22.87 -6.67 -13.37
N SER A 171 -22.32 -7.74 -12.78
CA SER A 171 -23.07 -8.67 -11.91
C SER A 171 -22.21 -9.57 -11.01
N ASN A 172 -20.90 -9.39 -10.98
CA ASN A 172 -19.92 -10.26 -10.33
C ASN A 172 -20.09 -11.77 -10.66
N PRO A 173 -20.13 -12.16 -11.95
CA PRO A 173 -20.23 -13.55 -12.37
C PRO A 173 -18.98 -14.37 -12.05
N GLN A 174 -19.13 -15.70 -12.14
CA GLN A 174 -18.00 -16.62 -12.25
C GLN A 174 -17.56 -16.73 -13.71
N ILE A 175 -16.28 -16.44 -14.00
CA ILE A 175 -15.73 -16.24 -15.35
C ILE A 175 -14.77 -17.38 -15.71
N PHE A 176 -15.17 -18.22 -16.65
CA PHE A 176 -14.41 -19.36 -17.15
C PHE A 176 -13.69 -18.97 -18.45
N ILE A 177 -12.37 -18.77 -18.36
CA ILE A 177 -11.52 -18.33 -19.46
C ILE A 177 -10.87 -19.56 -20.10
N VAL A 178 -11.31 -19.90 -21.30
CA VAL A 178 -10.96 -21.13 -21.99
C VAL A 178 -9.66 -20.95 -22.78
N SER A 179 -8.78 -21.95 -22.74
CA SER A 179 -7.55 -21.97 -23.55
C SER A 179 -7.86 -21.95 -25.05
N HIS A 180 -6.85 -21.65 -25.86
CA HIS A 180 -7.01 -21.72 -27.31
C HIS A 180 -7.12 -23.17 -27.81
N VAL A 181 -8.16 -23.48 -28.61
CA VAL A 181 -8.47 -24.85 -29.09
C VAL A 181 -8.15 -25.03 -30.59
N LEU A 182 -7.78 -23.96 -31.30
CA LEU A 182 -7.62 -23.94 -32.76
C LEU A 182 -6.16 -23.69 -33.18
N GLY A 183 -5.26 -24.60 -32.80
CA GLY A 183 -3.82 -24.49 -33.02
C GLY A 183 -3.15 -23.64 -31.94
N ARG A 184 -2.06 -24.11 -31.33
CA ARG A 184 -1.51 -23.46 -30.11
C ARG A 184 -1.07 -22.01 -30.37
N ASN A 185 -1.57 -21.08 -29.53
CA ASN A 185 -1.05 -19.71 -29.44
C ASN A 185 -0.66 -19.40 -27.97
N PRO A 186 0.57 -19.76 -27.55
CA PRO A 186 0.98 -19.64 -26.15
C PRO A 186 0.90 -18.21 -25.60
N ALA A 187 1.16 -17.19 -26.43
CA ALA A 187 1.16 -15.80 -25.97
C ALA A 187 -0.23 -15.33 -25.49
N ILE A 188 -1.31 -15.70 -26.18
CA ILE A 188 -2.68 -15.39 -25.75
C ILE A 188 -3.04 -16.18 -24.49
N ASP A 189 -2.69 -17.46 -24.45
CA ASP A 189 -3.01 -18.32 -23.30
C ASP A 189 -2.23 -17.95 -22.04
N ASP A 190 -1.00 -17.44 -22.16
CA ASP A 190 -0.22 -16.95 -21.03
C ASP A 190 -0.77 -15.63 -20.47
N ILE A 191 -1.26 -14.71 -21.33
CA ILE A 191 -2.02 -13.52 -20.88
C ILE A 191 -3.29 -13.94 -20.13
N LYS A 192 -4.08 -14.88 -20.68
CA LYS A 192 -5.29 -15.39 -20.01
C LYS A 192 -4.98 -15.96 -18.62
N LYS A 193 -3.88 -16.71 -18.45
CA LYS A 193 -3.45 -17.25 -17.15
C LYS A 193 -3.04 -16.15 -16.17
N GLN A 194 -2.34 -15.12 -16.63
CA GLN A 194 -1.98 -13.96 -15.79
C GLN A 194 -3.25 -13.27 -15.28
N ILE A 195 -4.21 -13.00 -16.16
CA ILE A 195 -5.49 -12.36 -15.82
C ILE A 195 -6.33 -13.23 -14.87
N VAL A 196 -6.30 -14.56 -15.01
CA VAL A 196 -6.94 -15.47 -14.04
C VAL A 196 -6.29 -15.38 -12.66
N ALA A 197 -4.96 -15.28 -12.58
CA ALA A 197 -4.21 -15.25 -11.33
C ALA A 197 -4.45 -13.98 -10.47
N GLU A 198 -5.00 -12.92 -11.04
CA GLU A 198 -5.38 -11.70 -10.31
C GLU A 198 -6.63 -11.87 -9.42
N ASP A 199 -7.56 -12.79 -9.78
CA ASP A 199 -8.80 -13.04 -9.03
C ASP A 199 -9.24 -14.52 -9.16
N PRO A 200 -8.46 -15.47 -8.63
CA PRO A 200 -8.76 -16.90 -8.75
C PRO A 200 -10.05 -17.34 -8.01
N GLY A 201 -10.69 -16.44 -7.27
CA GLY A 201 -12.00 -16.67 -6.65
C GLY A 201 -13.19 -16.41 -7.58
N HIS A 202 -12.98 -15.70 -8.70
CA HIS A 202 -14.01 -15.42 -9.70
C HIS A 202 -13.58 -15.72 -11.15
N ARG A 203 -12.28 -15.95 -11.39
CA ARG A 203 -11.70 -16.22 -12.71
C ARG A 203 -11.08 -17.62 -12.70
N ILE A 204 -11.43 -18.46 -13.67
CA ILE A 204 -10.98 -19.85 -13.76
C ILE A 204 -10.40 -20.09 -15.16
N TYR A 205 -9.14 -20.53 -15.23
CA TYR A 205 -8.53 -20.94 -16.50
C TYR A 205 -8.92 -22.38 -16.83
N VAL A 206 -9.50 -22.62 -18.00
CA VAL A 206 -9.91 -23.96 -18.45
C VAL A 206 -8.98 -24.42 -19.57
N ASP A 207 -8.03 -25.29 -19.26
CA ASP A 207 -7.09 -25.85 -20.25
C ASP A 207 -7.72 -27.00 -21.03
N LEU A 208 -7.99 -26.73 -22.31
CA LEU A 208 -8.55 -27.66 -23.29
C LEU A 208 -7.58 -27.89 -24.48
N THR A 209 -6.32 -27.46 -24.38
CA THR A 209 -5.36 -27.52 -25.49
C THR A 209 -5.18 -28.93 -26.06
N GLN A 210 -5.27 -29.95 -25.20
CA GLN A 210 -5.26 -31.38 -25.53
C GLN A 210 -6.34 -31.83 -26.54
N ILE A 211 -7.47 -31.12 -26.67
CA ILE A 211 -8.55 -31.48 -27.61
C ILE A 211 -8.03 -31.40 -29.06
N HIS A 212 -7.15 -30.45 -29.36
CA HIS A 212 -6.55 -30.25 -30.67
C HIS A 212 -5.48 -31.29 -31.04
N GLU A 213 -4.95 -32.02 -30.05
CA GLU A 213 -3.83 -32.97 -30.25
C GLU A 213 -4.30 -34.31 -30.84
N ASP A 214 -5.55 -34.70 -30.59
CA ASP A 214 -6.21 -35.84 -31.23
C ASP A 214 -7.02 -35.34 -32.43
N SER A 215 -6.49 -35.58 -33.65
CA SER A 215 -7.11 -35.16 -34.90
C SER A 215 -8.49 -35.78 -35.15
N SER A 216 -8.89 -36.84 -34.45
CA SER A 216 -10.26 -37.38 -34.52
C SER A 216 -11.30 -36.52 -33.81
N ASN A 217 -10.88 -35.53 -33.01
CA ASN A 217 -11.76 -34.48 -32.46
C ASN A 217 -12.04 -33.35 -33.45
N MET A 218 -11.30 -33.29 -34.57
CA MET A 218 -11.34 -32.16 -35.51
C MET A 218 -12.13 -32.52 -36.77
N GLY A 219 -12.73 -31.51 -37.39
CA GLY A 219 -13.57 -31.59 -38.57
C GLY A 219 -13.08 -30.67 -39.68
N GLN A 220 -14.02 -29.98 -40.33
CA GLN A 220 -13.72 -29.07 -41.43
C GLN A 220 -12.93 -27.85 -40.94
N TYR A 221 -11.96 -27.39 -41.73
CA TYR A 221 -11.08 -26.26 -41.41
C TYR A 221 -10.35 -26.36 -40.05
N SER A 222 -10.15 -27.57 -39.54
CA SER A 222 -9.55 -27.81 -38.21
C SER A 222 -10.35 -27.21 -37.04
N HIS A 223 -11.68 -27.08 -37.16
CA HIS A 223 -12.58 -26.82 -36.02
C HIS A 223 -12.99 -28.12 -35.32
N PRO A 224 -13.33 -28.10 -34.01
CA PRO A 224 -13.87 -29.26 -33.30
C PRO A 224 -15.14 -29.83 -33.95
N ASN A 225 -15.16 -31.13 -34.23
CA ASN A 225 -16.35 -31.85 -34.66
C ASN A 225 -17.27 -32.20 -33.47
N ASP A 226 -18.39 -32.90 -33.69
CA ASP A 226 -19.31 -33.38 -32.64
C ASP A 226 -18.58 -33.93 -31.38
N LYS A 227 -17.50 -34.71 -31.56
CA LYS A 227 -16.68 -35.28 -30.47
C LYS A 227 -15.87 -34.20 -29.75
N GLY A 228 -15.24 -33.30 -30.51
CA GLY A 228 -14.46 -32.18 -29.96
C GLY A 228 -15.33 -31.15 -29.23
N MET A 229 -16.48 -30.77 -29.77
CA MET A 229 -17.44 -29.87 -29.12
C MET A 229 -17.98 -30.46 -27.80
N LYS A 230 -18.26 -31.76 -27.79
CA LYS A 230 -18.62 -32.47 -26.57
C LYS A 230 -17.51 -32.45 -25.52
N LEU A 231 -16.27 -32.75 -25.90
CA LEU A 231 -15.12 -32.68 -24.99
C LEU A 231 -14.87 -31.27 -24.45
N MET A 232 -15.16 -30.22 -25.24
CA MET A 232 -15.10 -28.84 -24.77
C MET A 232 -16.14 -28.55 -23.69
N ALA A 233 -17.40 -28.91 -23.94
CA ALA A 233 -18.48 -28.76 -22.96
C ALA A 233 -18.19 -29.53 -21.66
N GLU A 234 -17.78 -30.81 -21.76
CA GLU A 234 -17.41 -31.64 -20.60
C GLU A 234 -16.23 -31.05 -19.82
N GLY A 235 -15.21 -30.50 -20.50
CA GLY A 235 -14.05 -29.88 -19.87
C GLY A 235 -14.38 -28.58 -19.13
N ILE A 236 -15.21 -27.71 -19.73
CA ILE A 236 -15.69 -26.47 -19.10
C ILE A 236 -16.59 -26.81 -17.91
N PHE A 237 -17.55 -27.74 -18.08
CA PHE A 237 -18.46 -28.14 -17.02
C PHE A 237 -17.73 -28.74 -15.82
N LYS A 238 -16.74 -29.62 -16.06
CA LYS A 238 -15.92 -30.17 -14.99
C LYS A 238 -15.14 -29.11 -14.22
N ALA A 239 -14.65 -28.06 -14.89
CA ALA A 239 -14.00 -26.93 -14.22
C ALA A 239 -15.00 -26.15 -13.35
N MET A 240 -16.25 -25.98 -13.80
CA MET A 240 -17.34 -25.41 -13.00
C MET A 240 -17.64 -26.26 -11.75
N GLU A 241 -17.74 -27.58 -11.88
CA GLU A 241 -17.98 -28.49 -10.75
C GLU A 241 -16.84 -28.46 -9.73
N MET A 242 -15.58 -28.47 -10.18
CA MET A 242 -14.41 -28.39 -9.29
C MET A 242 -14.40 -27.06 -8.51
N HIS A 243 -14.61 -25.94 -9.19
CA HIS A 243 -14.69 -24.63 -8.55
C HIS A 243 -15.90 -24.52 -7.58
N ALA A 244 -17.06 -25.08 -7.96
CA ALA A 244 -18.25 -25.15 -7.09
C ALA A 244 -18.03 -26.00 -5.83
N ALA A 245 -17.18 -27.02 -5.90
CA ALA A 245 -16.78 -27.83 -4.75
C ALA A 245 -15.79 -27.10 -3.82
N GLU A 246 -14.80 -26.41 -4.39
CA GLU A 246 -13.81 -25.61 -3.64
C GLU A 246 -14.47 -24.42 -2.90
N THR A 247 -15.39 -23.71 -3.55
CA THR A 247 -16.23 -22.66 -2.90
C THR A 247 -17.23 -23.21 -1.88
N GLY A 248 -17.42 -24.53 -1.82
CA GLY A 248 -18.16 -25.24 -0.77
C GLY A 248 -17.57 -24.97 0.63
N THR A 249 -16.24 -24.91 0.73
CA THR A 249 -15.56 -24.33 1.90
C THR A 249 -15.45 -22.82 1.74
N SER A 250 -16.10 -22.04 2.61
CA SER A 250 -15.73 -20.62 2.72
C SER A 250 -14.31 -20.57 3.30
N GLN A 251 -13.32 -20.27 2.46
CA GLN A 251 -11.94 -20.15 2.91
C GLN A 251 -11.85 -18.97 3.88
N ARG A 252 -11.91 -19.27 5.17
CA ARG A 252 -11.88 -18.25 6.22
C ARG A 252 -10.44 -17.80 6.37
N TYR A 253 -10.14 -16.62 5.85
CA TYR A 253 -8.81 -16.04 6.01
C TYR A 253 -8.58 -15.69 7.48
N ASN A 254 -7.38 -15.95 7.99
CA ASN A 254 -7.06 -15.88 9.42
C ASN A 254 -7.27 -14.48 10.02
N TYR A 255 -7.07 -13.45 9.19
CA TYR A 255 -7.10 -12.03 9.58
C TYR A 255 -8.09 -11.18 8.78
N ALA A 256 -8.87 -11.77 7.88
CA ALA A 256 -9.88 -11.02 7.13
C ALA A 256 -10.89 -10.37 8.09
N ARG A 257 -11.36 -9.20 7.65
CA ARG A 257 -12.32 -8.42 8.42
C ARG A 257 -13.71 -9.06 8.30
N PRO A 258 -14.59 -8.93 9.32
CA PRO A 258 -15.95 -9.46 9.26
C PRO A 258 -16.76 -8.95 8.06
N PHE A 259 -16.48 -7.72 7.61
CA PHE A 259 -17.07 -7.10 6.44
C PHE A 259 -15.94 -6.64 5.50
N GLU A 260 -15.83 -7.32 4.36
CA GLU A 260 -14.88 -6.95 3.29
C GLU A 260 -15.64 -6.15 2.21
N PRO A 261 -15.07 -5.06 1.67
CA PRO A 261 -15.67 -4.28 0.59
C PRO A 261 -15.43 -4.97 -0.78
N LEU A 262 -15.73 -4.27 -1.88
CA LEU A 262 -15.72 -4.85 -3.23
C LEU A 262 -14.34 -5.36 -3.67
N THR A 263 -13.27 -4.67 -3.28
CA THR A 263 -11.88 -5.11 -3.47
C THR A 263 -11.19 -5.25 -2.11
N ARG A 264 -9.97 -5.77 -2.12
CA ARG A 264 -9.21 -6.07 -0.90
C ARG A 264 -7.81 -5.47 -1.01
N PRO A 265 -7.18 -5.09 0.11
CA PRO A 265 -5.76 -4.76 0.11
C PRO A 265 -4.95 -6.01 -0.28
N ALA A 266 -3.79 -5.83 -0.90
CA ALA A 266 -2.89 -6.95 -1.21
C ALA A 266 -2.42 -7.70 0.05
N PHE A 267 -2.25 -6.97 1.16
CA PHE A 267 -1.85 -7.50 2.46
C PHE A 267 -2.78 -7.06 3.58
N ILE A 268 -2.94 -7.93 4.57
CA ILE A 268 -3.72 -7.66 5.79
C ILE A 268 -2.74 -7.31 6.92
N SER A 269 -2.83 -6.11 7.49
CA SER A 269 -2.03 -5.74 8.65
C SER A 269 -2.27 -6.71 9.81
N LEU A 270 -1.18 -7.23 10.40
CA LEU A 270 -1.28 -8.01 11.63
C LEU A 270 -1.68 -7.10 12.81
N PRO A 271 -2.37 -7.63 13.84
CA PRO A 271 -2.60 -6.91 15.09
C PRO A 271 -1.30 -6.33 15.69
N PRO A 272 -1.29 -5.08 16.19
CA PRO A 272 -0.19 -4.59 17.01
C PRO A 272 0.12 -5.57 18.15
N GLY A 273 1.41 -5.89 18.35
CA GLY A 273 1.86 -6.95 19.27
C GLY A 273 1.98 -8.34 18.63
N ALA A 274 1.56 -8.55 17.38
CA ALA A 274 1.92 -9.75 16.62
C ALA A 274 3.39 -9.73 16.15
N VAL A 275 4.01 -8.54 16.09
CA VAL A 275 5.43 -8.33 15.74
C VAL A 275 6.13 -7.64 16.90
N GLU A 276 7.04 -8.37 17.54
CA GLU A 276 7.86 -7.92 18.66
C GLU A 276 9.28 -7.57 18.18
N PRO A 277 9.82 -6.37 18.47
CA PRO A 277 11.18 -6.02 18.10
C PRO A 277 12.19 -6.74 18.99
N ALA A 278 13.31 -7.17 18.41
CA ALA A 278 14.45 -7.79 19.08
C ALA A 278 15.75 -7.00 18.79
N GLY A 279 16.87 -7.41 19.39
CA GLY A 279 18.20 -6.85 19.11
C GLY A 279 18.24 -5.31 19.15
N TRP A 280 18.99 -4.72 18.21
CA TRP A 280 19.19 -3.27 18.10
C TRP A 280 17.87 -2.48 17.97
N LEU A 281 16.87 -3.06 17.28
CA LEU A 281 15.58 -2.41 17.06
C LEU A 281 14.78 -2.32 18.36
N ARG A 282 14.91 -3.33 19.23
CA ARG A 282 14.30 -3.32 20.56
C ARG A 282 14.92 -2.26 21.47
N ASP A 283 16.24 -2.06 21.41
CA ASP A 283 16.89 -1.00 22.19
C ASP A 283 16.36 0.38 21.81
N TRP A 284 16.14 0.62 20.52
CA TRP A 284 15.58 1.88 20.04
C TRP A 284 14.09 2.05 20.41
N CYS A 285 13.32 0.96 20.42
CA CYS A 285 11.94 0.95 20.95
C CYS A 285 11.90 1.25 22.46
N LEU A 286 12.85 0.72 23.24
CA LEU A 286 12.99 1.05 24.67
C LEU A 286 13.38 2.52 24.87
N ALA A 287 14.29 3.05 24.06
CA ALA A 287 14.64 4.47 24.10
C ALA A 287 13.41 5.35 23.80
N ALA A 288 12.58 4.98 22.82
CA ALA A 288 11.34 5.69 22.53
C ALA A 288 10.35 5.67 23.71
N ARG A 289 10.21 4.53 24.41
CA ARG A 289 9.40 4.41 25.63
C ARG A 289 9.94 5.29 26.75
N ASP A 290 11.24 5.19 27.05
CA ASP A 290 11.91 5.85 28.18
C ASP A 290 12.21 7.35 27.92
N GLY A 291 11.97 7.81 26.70
CA GLY A 291 11.98 9.20 26.25
C GLY A 291 10.57 9.68 25.92
N TYR A 292 10.40 10.34 24.77
CA TYR A 292 9.12 10.97 24.40
C TYR A 292 7.86 10.11 24.60
N THR A 293 7.79 8.89 24.06
CA THR A 293 6.51 8.18 23.92
C THR A 293 5.84 7.88 25.25
N GLY A 294 6.59 7.53 26.29
CA GLY A 294 6.06 7.31 27.64
C GLY A 294 5.89 8.58 28.48
N HIS A 295 6.52 9.69 28.08
CA HIS A 295 6.73 10.87 28.94
C HIS A 295 6.26 12.22 28.36
N MET A 296 5.47 12.24 27.27
CA MET A 296 5.01 13.50 26.62
C MET A 296 4.42 14.54 27.58
N ASP A 297 3.72 14.12 28.64
CA ASP A 297 3.17 14.98 29.70
C ASP A 297 4.24 15.80 30.46
N GLU A 298 5.50 15.38 30.43
CA GLU A 298 6.63 16.07 31.07
C GLU A 298 7.21 17.18 30.18
N TYR A 299 6.93 17.16 28.87
CA TYR A 299 7.49 18.09 27.89
C TYR A 299 6.66 19.36 27.70
N ASP A 300 5.32 19.24 27.69
CA ASP A 300 4.42 20.39 27.56
C ASP A 300 3.04 20.14 28.20
N ASP A 301 2.46 21.15 28.83
CA ASP A 301 1.10 21.09 29.40
C ASP A 301 0.03 20.85 28.33
N ALA A 302 0.30 21.21 27.07
CA ALA A 302 -0.54 20.87 25.93
C ALA A 302 -0.80 19.35 25.81
N PHE A 303 0.15 18.49 26.18
CA PHE A 303 -0.04 17.03 26.13
C PHE A 303 -0.89 16.51 27.30
N LYS A 304 -0.92 17.23 28.43
CA LYS A 304 -1.84 16.94 29.53
C LYS A 304 -3.28 17.21 29.10
N HIS A 305 -3.50 18.32 28.40
CA HIS A 305 -4.79 18.74 27.85
C HIS A 305 -5.23 17.99 26.58
N ALA A 306 -4.35 17.19 25.96
CA ALA A 306 -4.66 16.44 24.76
C ALA A 306 -5.85 15.48 25.00
N TRP A 307 -6.99 15.80 24.37
CA TRP A 307 -8.27 15.10 24.51
C TRP A 307 -8.75 14.90 25.97
N ALA A 308 -8.33 15.77 26.89
CA ALA A 308 -8.82 15.74 28.27
C ALA A 308 -10.29 16.18 28.32
N SER A 309 -11.12 15.52 29.12
CA SER A 309 -12.59 15.74 29.09
C SER A 309 -13.04 17.12 29.59
N ASP A 310 -12.19 17.79 30.38
CA ASP A 310 -12.35 19.15 30.89
C ASP A 310 -11.72 20.23 29.99
N TYR A 311 -11.01 19.82 28.93
CA TYR A 311 -10.45 20.72 27.93
C TYR A 311 -11.27 20.61 26.64
N GLN A 312 -11.93 21.71 26.26
CA GLN A 312 -12.84 21.76 25.10
C GLN A 312 -12.49 22.97 24.22
N MET A 313 -12.36 22.74 22.91
CA MET A 313 -12.17 23.81 21.93
C MET A 313 -13.53 24.35 21.46
N THR A 314 -13.79 25.61 21.82
CA THR A 314 -14.99 26.36 21.45
C THR A 314 -14.61 27.80 21.10
N GLY A 315 -15.41 28.45 20.25
CA GLY A 315 -15.13 29.82 19.77
C GLY A 315 -13.71 29.95 19.20
N GLU A 316 -12.97 30.96 19.64
CA GLU A 316 -11.60 31.19 19.16
C GLU A 316 -10.63 30.02 19.38
N ARG A 317 -10.89 29.12 20.34
CA ARG A 317 -10.02 27.96 20.61
C ARG A 317 -10.09 26.89 19.52
N LEU A 318 -11.07 26.95 18.61
CA LEU A 318 -11.11 26.09 17.41
C LEU A 318 -9.96 26.41 16.44
N LEU A 319 -9.39 27.62 16.52
CA LEU A 319 -8.19 27.96 15.77
C LEU A 319 -6.98 27.24 16.38
N TRP A 320 -6.29 26.46 15.56
CA TRP A 320 -5.09 25.67 15.88
C TRP A 320 -4.13 26.36 16.87
N TYR A 321 -3.67 27.56 16.52
CA TYR A 321 -2.70 28.36 17.29
C TYR A 321 -3.27 29.03 18.56
N LYS A 322 -4.59 28.92 18.83
CA LYS A 322 -5.25 29.50 20.03
C LYS A 322 -5.73 28.46 21.04
N GLY A 323 -5.75 27.17 20.70
CA GLY A 323 -6.19 26.13 21.63
C GLY A 323 -6.50 24.76 21.03
N ALA A 324 -6.57 24.63 19.70
CA ALA A 324 -6.85 23.34 19.07
C ALA A 324 -5.60 22.46 18.87
N TRP A 325 -4.38 22.99 19.06
CA TRP A 325 -3.13 22.22 19.01
C TRP A 325 -3.15 20.87 19.76
N PRO A 326 -3.59 20.77 21.03
CA PRO A 326 -3.55 19.53 21.83
C PRO A 326 -4.25 18.32 21.19
N TYR A 327 -5.25 18.54 20.33
CA TYR A 327 -6.04 17.45 19.75
C TYR A 327 -5.29 16.74 18.61
N GLU A 328 -4.59 17.48 17.76
CA GLU A 328 -3.68 16.89 16.75
C GLU A 328 -2.48 16.21 17.44
N GLY A 329 -1.85 16.92 18.39
CA GLY A 329 -0.74 16.36 19.15
C GLY A 329 -1.11 15.07 19.89
N GLY A 330 -2.32 15.03 20.47
CA GLY A 330 -2.89 13.85 21.09
C GLY A 330 -3.09 12.70 20.11
N GLY A 331 -3.72 12.94 18.96
CA GLY A 331 -3.94 11.90 17.95
C GLY A 331 -2.63 11.25 17.49
N TYR A 332 -1.61 12.06 17.16
CA TYR A 332 -0.29 11.55 16.80
C TYR A 332 0.41 10.77 17.92
N TRP A 333 0.37 11.29 19.15
CA TRP A 333 1.02 10.63 20.29
C TRP A 333 0.32 9.32 20.65
N PHE A 334 -1.01 9.29 20.75
CA PHE A 334 -1.76 8.12 21.21
C PHE A 334 -1.62 6.93 20.25
N ASP A 335 -1.55 7.18 18.94
CA ASP A 335 -1.32 6.17 17.91
C ASP A 335 0.06 5.50 18.07
N GLY A 336 1.12 6.32 18.23
CA GLY A 336 2.47 5.85 18.53
C GLY A 336 2.56 5.11 19.87
N LEU A 337 1.96 5.67 20.93
CA LEU A 337 1.91 5.12 22.28
C LEU A 337 1.23 3.74 22.32
N ALA A 338 0.06 3.60 21.70
CA ALA A 338 -0.67 2.34 21.64
C ALA A 338 0.15 1.27 20.89
N ARG A 339 0.62 1.59 19.68
CA ARG A 339 1.40 0.64 18.86
C ARG A 339 2.72 0.24 19.52
N LEU A 340 3.42 1.17 20.16
CA LEU A 340 4.67 0.87 20.89
C LEU A 340 4.40 -0.03 22.10
N GLY A 341 3.34 0.27 22.86
CA GLY A 341 2.91 -0.53 24.01
C GLY A 341 2.64 -1.98 23.62
N TYR A 342 1.86 -2.22 22.56
CA TYR A 342 1.62 -3.57 22.07
C TYR A 342 2.87 -4.25 21.51
N ALA A 343 3.67 -3.56 20.70
CA ALA A 343 4.89 -4.14 20.11
C ALA A 343 5.94 -4.52 21.17
N LEU A 344 6.02 -3.80 22.29
CA LEU A 344 6.91 -4.13 23.42
C LEU A 344 6.28 -5.10 24.44
N HIS A 345 4.98 -5.38 24.34
CA HIS A 345 4.16 -5.93 25.43
C HIS A 345 4.34 -5.18 26.75
N ASP A 346 4.33 -3.85 26.69
CA ASP A 346 4.49 -2.97 27.84
C ASP A 346 3.11 -2.54 28.39
N ASP A 347 2.66 -3.24 29.44
CA ASP A 347 1.37 -2.99 30.09
C ASP A 347 1.22 -1.53 30.56
N ALA A 348 2.30 -0.86 30.97
CA ALA A 348 2.23 0.52 31.45
C ALA A 348 1.88 1.49 30.32
N LEU A 349 2.50 1.34 29.15
CA LEU A 349 2.14 2.09 27.94
C LEU A 349 0.72 1.75 27.46
N ILE A 350 0.33 0.47 27.44
CA ILE A 350 -1.01 0.04 27.01
C ILE A 350 -2.10 0.63 27.91
N GLN A 351 -1.89 0.64 29.23
CA GLN A 351 -2.82 1.29 30.18
C GLN A 351 -2.80 2.81 30.06
N MET A 352 -1.68 3.43 29.68
CA MET A 352 -1.63 4.87 29.40
C MET A 352 -2.43 5.23 28.15
N ALA A 353 -2.25 4.50 27.04
CA ALA A 353 -3.06 4.63 25.84
C ALA A 353 -4.56 4.45 26.16
N LYS A 354 -4.91 3.40 26.91
CA LYS A 354 -6.29 3.12 27.33
C LYS A 354 -6.91 4.32 28.05
N ARG A 355 -6.25 4.87 29.08
CA ARG A 355 -6.75 6.05 29.83
C ARG A 355 -6.98 7.26 28.93
N ARG A 356 -6.07 7.51 27.98
CA ARG A 356 -6.18 8.64 27.04
C ARG A 356 -7.32 8.48 26.03
N LEU A 357 -7.52 7.28 25.50
CA LEU A 357 -8.59 7.00 24.54
C LEU A 357 -9.97 6.90 25.21
N TYR A 358 -10.03 6.36 26.43
CA TYR A 358 -11.28 6.30 27.23
C TYR A 358 -11.79 7.70 27.60
N ALA A 359 -10.92 8.68 27.85
CA ALA A 359 -11.33 10.06 28.09
C ALA A 359 -12.21 10.63 26.96
N VAL A 360 -12.05 10.15 25.72
CA VAL A 360 -12.95 10.46 24.60
C VAL A 360 -14.11 9.46 24.50
N ALA A 361 -13.81 8.16 24.50
CA ALA A 361 -14.82 7.11 24.29
C ALA A 361 -15.94 7.12 25.34
N ASP A 362 -15.65 7.51 26.59
CA ASP A 362 -16.63 7.66 27.67
C ASP A 362 -17.61 8.84 27.45
N HIS A 363 -17.27 9.80 26.58
CA HIS A 363 -18.05 11.01 26.31
C HIS A 363 -18.65 11.07 24.89
N THR A 364 -18.17 10.20 23.98
CA THR A 364 -18.66 10.07 22.61
C THR A 364 -20.19 9.93 22.57
N ASN A 365 -20.84 10.71 21.71
CA ASN A 365 -22.28 10.66 21.51
C ASN A 365 -22.67 10.95 20.06
N ALA A 366 -23.87 10.51 19.66
CA ALA A 366 -24.34 10.60 18.28
C ALA A 366 -24.66 12.03 17.79
N ASN A 367 -24.66 13.05 18.65
CA ASN A 367 -24.87 14.45 18.22
C ASN A 367 -23.54 15.21 18.04
N GLY A 368 -22.40 14.64 18.46
CA GLY A 368 -21.09 15.27 18.35
C GLY A 368 -20.68 15.53 16.89
N ILE A 369 -19.89 16.59 16.68
CA ILE A 369 -19.15 16.78 15.42
C ILE A 369 -17.92 15.86 15.46
N PHE A 370 -18.03 14.67 14.88
CA PHE A 370 -17.08 13.58 15.06
C PHE A 370 -16.78 13.32 16.56
N PHE A 371 -15.51 13.28 16.96
CA PHE A 371 -15.08 13.10 18.36
C PHE A 371 -15.26 14.36 19.23
N LEU A 372 -15.71 15.49 18.67
CA LEU A 372 -15.93 16.74 19.40
C LEU A 372 -17.30 16.70 20.08
N TRP A 373 -17.43 15.83 21.09
CA TRP A 373 -18.71 15.50 21.74
C TRP A 373 -19.44 16.68 22.40
N TRP A 374 -18.75 17.80 22.58
CA TRP A 374 -19.26 19.06 23.16
C TRP A 374 -19.78 20.06 22.11
N LEU A 375 -19.66 19.76 20.81
CA LEU A 375 -20.21 20.54 19.71
C LEU A 375 -21.36 19.78 19.07
N ASP A 376 -22.54 20.38 18.95
CA ASP A 376 -23.72 19.70 18.39
C ASP A 376 -23.75 19.89 16.88
N ARG A 377 -23.66 18.81 16.11
CA ARG A 377 -23.79 18.85 14.65
C ARG A 377 -25.17 19.33 14.18
N ASN A 378 -26.20 19.29 15.03
CA ASN A 378 -27.53 19.80 14.69
C ASN A 378 -27.62 21.31 14.93
N ASN A 379 -26.62 21.92 15.58
CA ASN A 379 -26.48 23.35 15.74
C ASN A 379 -25.73 23.96 14.54
N PRO A 380 -26.36 24.83 13.73
CA PRO A 380 -25.70 25.46 12.59
C PRO A 380 -24.49 26.31 13.00
N ASP A 381 -24.50 26.92 14.18
CA ASP A 381 -23.41 27.78 14.64
C ASP A 381 -22.14 26.97 14.96
N ASP A 382 -22.29 25.78 15.55
CA ASP A 382 -21.16 24.88 15.83
C ASP A 382 -20.55 24.32 14.53
N ARG A 383 -21.40 23.89 13.57
CA ARG A 383 -20.95 23.48 12.23
C ARG A 383 -20.20 24.59 11.51
N ASN A 384 -20.79 25.80 11.49
CA ASN A 384 -20.18 26.96 10.84
C ASN A 384 -18.86 27.35 11.50
N ALA A 385 -18.77 27.28 12.84
CA ALA A 385 -17.54 27.58 13.58
C ALA A 385 -16.42 26.55 13.29
N VAL A 386 -16.75 25.26 13.21
CA VAL A 386 -15.79 24.21 12.83
C VAL A 386 -15.32 24.38 11.38
N ALA A 387 -16.24 24.59 10.44
CA ALA A 387 -15.90 24.78 9.03
C ALA A 387 -15.05 26.03 8.78
N ALA A 388 -15.35 27.14 9.46
CA ALA A 388 -14.58 28.39 9.37
C ALA A 388 -13.22 28.33 10.08
N ALA A 389 -12.99 27.37 10.98
CA ALA A 389 -11.75 27.22 11.71
C ALA A 389 -10.68 26.54 10.84
N LEU A 390 -9.92 27.35 10.08
CA LEU A 390 -8.81 26.91 9.24
C LEU A 390 -9.24 25.79 8.27
N ASP A 391 -10.30 26.06 7.49
CA ASP A 391 -10.88 25.15 6.50
C ASP A 391 -11.26 23.77 7.06
N GLY A 392 -11.77 23.71 8.29
CA GLY A 392 -12.22 22.48 8.95
C GLY A 392 -11.13 21.75 9.74
N TRP A 393 -10.08 22.44 10.18
CA TRP A 393 -8.98 21.84 10.94
C TRP A 393 -9.40 21.01 12.18
N PRO A 394 -10.44 21.37 12.97
CA PRO A 394 -10.87 20.51 14.09
C PRO A 394 -11.26 19.08 13.67
N VAL A 395 -11.70 18.90 12.41
CA VAL A 395 -12.00 17.59 11.82
C VAL A 395 -10.73 16.83 11.44
N TRP A 396 -9.64 17.51 11.04
CA TRP A 396 -8.32 16.90 10.84
C TRP A 396 -7.85 16.19 12.12
N ALA A 397 -7.94 16.85 13.27
CA ALA A 397 -7.55 16.26 14.56
C ALA A 397 -8.38 15.01 14.91
N CYS A 398 -9.67 14.99 14.54
CA CYS A 398 -10.55 13.84 14.72
C CYS A 398 -10.07 12.61 13.94
N GLY A 399 -9.57 12.78 12.70
CA GLY A 399 -9.07 11.66 11.89
C GLY A 399 -7.79 11.05 12.46
N LEU A 400 -6.93 11.87 13.04
CA LEU A 400 -5.72 11.40 13.74
C LEU A 400 -6.06 10.60 15.00
N LEU A 401 -7.04 11.06 15.79
CA LEU A 401 -7.53 10.28 16.93
C LEU A 401 -8.21 8.97 16.48
N GLY A 402 -9.02 9.02 15.40
CA GLY A 402 -9.65 7.84 14.83
C GLY A 402 -8.63 6.77 14.45
N ARG A 403 -7.50 7.16 13.86
CA ARG A 403 -6.37 6.26 13.54
C ARG A 403 -5.75 5.64 14.80
N ALA A 404 -5.58 6.42 15.88
CA ALA A 404 -5.11 5.93 17.17
C ALA A 404 -6.09 4.92 17.79
N MET A 405 -7.40 5.21 17.75
CA MET A 405 -8.46 4.33 18.25
C MET A 405 -8.54 3.02 17.46
N VAL A 406 -8.48 3.07 16.12
CA VAL A 406 -8.43 1.87 15.27
C VAL A 406 -7.17 1.04 15.55
N GLY A 407 -6.00 1.69 15.70
CA GLY A 407 -4.75 1.01 16.07
C GLY A 407 -4.84 0.33 17.44
N TYR A 408 -5.44 1.00 18.43
CA TYR A 408 -5.66 0.44 19.76
C TYR A 408 -6.66 -0.73 19.74
N TYR A 409 -7.78 -0.58 19.03
CA TYR A 409 -8.79 -1.63 18.87
C TYR A 409 -8.20 -2.87 18.18
N ALA A 410 -7.42 -2.69 17.11
CA ALA A 410 -6.77 -3.79 16.40
C ALA A 410 -5.82 -4.62 17.29
N GLY A 411 -5.21 -4.01 18.32
CA GLY A 411 -4.36 -4.72 19.30
C GLY A 411 -5.11 -5.29 20.52
N SER A 412 -6.25 -4.72 20.89
CA SER A 412 -6.99 -5.08 22.12
C SER A 412 -8.25 -5.92 21.92
N GLY A 413 -8.96 -5.72 20.80
CA GLY A 413 -10.38 -6.08 20.69
C GLY A 413 -11.30 -5.29 21.63
N ASP A 414 -10.89 -4.12 22.12
CA ASP A 414 -11.65 -3.33 23.10
C ASP A 414 -12.94 -2.75 22.49
N LYS A 415 -14.06 -3.42 22.76
CA LYS A 415 -15.37 -3.07 22.22
C LYS A 415 -15.80 -1.63 22.55
N HIS A 416 -15.39 -1.04 23.67
CA HIS A 416 -15.77 0.34 24.00
C HIS A 416 -15.18 1.35 23.00
N VAL A 417 -13.93 1.12 22.59
CA VAL A 417 -13.26 1.94 21.58
C VAL A 417 -13.89 1.73 20.19
N LEU A 418 -14.29 0.50 19.85
CA LEU A 418 -15.03 0.22 18.62
C LEU A 418 -16.42 0.89 18.60
N ASP A 419 -17.17 0.81 19.69
CA ASP A 419 -18.51 1.39 19.80
C ASP A 419 -18.47 2.93 19.73
N SER A 420 -17.39 3.54 20.26
CA SER A 420 -17.10 4.97 20.08
C SER A 420 -16.80 5.31 18.61
N LEU A 421 -15.94 4.54 17.94
CA LEU A 421 -15.65 4.70 16.50
C LEU A 421 -16.92 4.57 15.65
N GLU A 422 -17.74 3.54 15.92
CA GLU A 422 -18.99 3.27 15.20
C GLU A 422 -20.00 4.39 15.42
N THR A 423 -20.11 4.90 16.65
CA THR A 423 -20.96 6.06 16.97
C THR A 423 -20.51 7.31 16.20
N VAL A 424 -19.21 7.59 16.15
CA VAL A 424 -18.67 8.79 15.50
C VAL A 424 -18.87 8.78 13.98
N TYR A 425 -18.51 7.70 13.31
CA TYR A 425 -18.59 7.62 11.86
C TYR A 425 -19.97 7.19 11.34
N GLY A 426 -20.75 6.47 12.16
CA GLY A 426 -22.08 5.96 11.77
C GLY A 426 -23.24 6.88 12.10
N ALA A 427 -23.05 7.92 12.93
CA ALA A 427 -24.20 8.75 13.32
C ALA A 427 -24.66 9.73 12.22
N ASP A 428 -23.82 10.10 11.25
CA ASP A 428 -24.16 11.05 10.17
C ASP A 428 -23.69 10.50 8.80
N PRO A 429 -24.62 10.19 7.87
CA PRO A 429 -24.29 9.60 6.57
C PRO A 429 -23.68 10.58 5.56
N ASP A 430 -23.58 11.88 5.86
CA ASP A 430 -22.87 12.85 5.01
C ASP A 430 -21.53 13.31 5.63
N CYS A 431 -21.16 12.87 6.85
CA CYS A 431 -20.02 13.41 7.60
C CYS A 431 -18.67 13.39 6.85
N LEU A 432 -18.40 12.35 6.06
CA LEU A 432 -17.16 12.23 5.27
C LEU A 432 -17.13 13.19 4.07
N ARG A 433 -18.26 13.81 3.68
CA ARG A 433 -18.28 14.89 2.67
C ARG A 433 -18.07 16.27 3.27
N GLU A 434 -18.19 16.41 4.59
CA GLU A 434 -17.96 17.68 5.31
C GLU A 434 -16.48 17.97 5.55
N ILE A 435 -15.58 17.10 5.09
CA ILE A 435 -14.14 17.26 5.20
C ILE A 435 -13.62 18.28 4.17
N THR A 436 -13.60 19.55 4.57
CA THR A 436 -13.19 20.65 3.70
C THR A 436 -11.68 20.73 3.48
N GLY A 437 -10.87 20.43 4.50
CA GLY A 437 -9.40 20.61 4.48
C GLY A 437 -8.54 19.35 4.69
N SER A 438 -9.14 18.17 4.97
CA SER A 438 -8.39 16.96 5.36
C SER A 438 -9.06 15.64 5.00
N MET A 439 -8.35 14.72 4.36
CA MET A 439 -8.82 13.33 4.15
C MET A 439 -8.59 12.39 5.35
N SER A 440 -8.04 12.88 6.48
CA SER A 440 -7.57 12.05 7.60
C SER A 440 -8.60 11.11 8.24
N ASN A 441 -9.91 11.41 8.14
CA ASN A 441 -11.00 10.58 8.68
C ASN A 441 -11.39 9.39 7.79
N LEU A 442 -11.06 9.41 6.49
CA LEU A 442 -11.53 8.40 5.54
C LEU A 442 -11.02 6.99 5.89
N TRP A 443 -9.73 6.87 6.25
CA TRP A 443 -9.13 5.59 6.61
C TRP A 443 -9.69 4.98 7.92
N PRO A 444 -9.78 5.71 9.06
CA PRO A 444 -10.38 5.15 10.26
C PRO A 444 -11.88 4.87 10.13
N ALA A 445 -12.63 5.65 9.34
CA ALA A 445 -14.03 5.34 9.04
C ALA A 445 -14.16 4.02 8.27
N PHE A 446 -13.34 3.82 7.23
CA PHE A 446 -13.24 2.57 6.48
C PHE A 446 -12.86 1.38 7.37
N ASP A 447 -11.79 1.49 8.17
CA ASP A 447 -11.39 0.44 9.11
C ASP A 447 -12.55 0.09 10.06
N THR A 448 -13.26 1.10 10.58
CA THR A 448 -14.43 0.91 11.45
C THR A 448 -15.56 0.16 10.74
N TYR A 449 -15.88 0.52 9.50
CA TYR A 449 -16.85 -0.24 8.68
C TYR A 449 -16.43 -1.71 8.57
N THR A 450 -15.17 -2.01 8.21
CA THR A 450 -14.76 -3.41 7.99
C THR A 450 -14.93 -4.30 9.22
N TRP A 451 -14.85 -3.72 10.42
CA TRP A 451 -15.09 -4.41 11.69
C TRP A 451 -16.58 -4.55 12.07
N THR A 452 -17.40 -3.56 11.73
CA THR A 452 -18.77 -3.40 12.27
C THR A 452 -19.87 -3.74 11.28
N GLY A 453 -19.64 -3.51 9.99
CA GLY A 453 -20.66 -3.58 8.94
C GLY A 453 -21.74 -2.51 9.08
N ASN A 454 -21.48 -1.45 9.87
CA ASN A 454 -22.46 -0.42 10.14
C ASN A 454 -22.88 0.27 8.83
N LYS A 455 -24.17 0.19 8.53
CA LYS A 455 -24.73 0.68 7.26
C LYS A 455 -24.53 2.19 7.08
N SER A 456 -24.64 2.99 8.13
CA SER A 456 -24.52 4.44 8.00
C SER A 456 -23.08 4.89 7.74
N ILE A 457 -22.07 4.11 8.17
CA ILE A 457 -20.68 4.31 7.72
C ILE A 457 -20.53 3.94 6.24
N ALA A 458 -21.20 2.87 5.77
CA ALA A 458 -21.23 2.53 4.36
C ALA A 458 -21.90 3.63 3.51
N ASP A 459 -23.06 4.13 3.95
CA ASP A 459 -23.77 5.24 3.32
C ASP A 459 -22.86 6.50 3.24
N ALA A 460 -22.03 6.76 4.26
CA ALA A 460 -21.05 7.87 4.27
C ALA A 460 -19.85 7.66 3.34
N LEU A 461 -19.38 6.42 3.18
CA LEU A 461 -18.34 6.08 2.21
C LEU A 461 -18.87 6.17 0.77
N ASP A 462 -20.07 5.65 0.51
CA ASP A 462 -20.78 5.83 -0.77
C ASP A 462 -20.95 7.31 -1.11
N ALA A 463 -21.39 8.12 -0.14
CA ALA A 463 -21.57 9.56 -0.33
C ALA A 463 -20.24 10.29 -0.64
N MET A 464 -19.13 9.91 0.03
CA MET A 464 -17.80 10.47 -0.24
C MET A 464 -17.31 10.22 -1.69
N PHE A 465 -17.65 9.06 -2.26
CA PHE A 465 -17.22 8.67 -3.60
C PHE A 465 -18.26 8.90 -4.72
N ASP A 466 -19.48 9.36 -4.42
CA ASP A 466 -20.48 9.75 -5.43
C ASP A 466 -20.05 10.98 -6.25
N GLU A 467 -19.64 10.74 -7.50
CA GLU A 467 -19.25 11.77 -8.48
C GLU A 467 -20.32 12.85 -8.70
N LYS A 468 -21.60 12.55 -8.47
CA LYS A 468 -22.72 13.47 -8.72
C LYS A 468 -22.90 14.51 -7.60
N ARG A 469 -22.17 14.38 -6.49
CA ARG A 469 -22.35 15.17 -5.25
C ARG A 469 -21.05 15.82 -4.77
N ALA A 470 -20.49 16.72 -5.59
CA ALA A 470 -19.30 17.51 -5.24
C ALA A 470 -19.43 18.27 -3.88
N GLY A 471 -18.28 18.54 -3.26
CA GLY A 471 -18.18 19.21 -1.94
C GLY A 471 -16.75 19.46 -1.45
N LEU A 472 -15.76 18.73 -1.96
CA LEU A 472 -14.34 18.91 -1.62
C LEU A 472 -13.78 20.25 -2.13
N THR A 473 -12.81 20.81 -1.40
CA THR A 473 -12.01 21.95 -1.87
C THR A 473 -11.21 21.60 -3.13
N PRO A 474 -10.85 22.58 -3.99
CA PRO A 474 -10.13 22.31 -5.25
C PRO A 474 -8.84 21.51 -5.07
N ILE A 475 -8.09 21.77 -3.98
CA ILE A 475 -6.86 21.05 -3.64
C ILE A 475 -7.13 19.56 -3.38
N LEU A 476 -8.16 19.21 -2.59
CA LEU A 476 -8.54 17.82 -2.32
C LEU A 476 -9.12 17.13 -3.55
N ASN A 477 -9.94 17.85 -4.32
CA ASN A 477 -10.54 17.32 -5.53
C ASN A 477 -9.49 16.97 -6.61
N ARG A 478 -8.35 17.70 -6.66
CA ARG A 478 -7.22 17.38 -7.55
C ARG A 478 -6.60 16.01 -7.26
N TYR A 479 -6.67 15.54 -6.02
CA TYR A 479 -6.05 14.27 -5.59
C TYR A 479 -6.87 13.03 -5.95
N ARG A 480 -8.09 13.21 -6.47
CA ARG A 480 -8.92 12.11 -7.03
C ARG A 480 -8.31 11.46 -8.27
N THR A 481 -7.48 12.20 -9.01
CA THR A 481 -6.88 11.75 -10.27
C THR A 481 -5.36 11.75 -10.18
N ALA A 482 -4.70 10.85 -10.93
CA ALA A 482 -3.24 10.82 -11.00
C ALA A 482 -2.65 12.11 -11.59
N PRO A 483 -1.48 12.58 -11.10
CA PRO A 483 -0.81 13.75 -11.64
C PRO A 483 -0.14 13.43 -12.98
N ASP A 484 0.05 14.45 -13.83
CA ASP A 484 0.91 14.31 -15.01
C ASP A 484 2.40 14.30 -14.59
N LEU A 485 3.05 13.16 -14.77
CA LEU A 485 4.45 12.91 -14.40
C LEU A 485 5.46 13.23 -15.53
N LYS A 486 5.04 13.88 -16.62
CA LYS A 486 5.94 14.26 -17.73
C LYS A 486 6.96 15.32 -17.29
N PRO A 487 8.23 15.21 -17.74
CA PRO A 487 9.26 16.22 -17.48
C PRO A 487 8.85 17.62 -17.95
N GLY A 488 8.97 18.60 -17.06
CA GLY A 488 8.60 20.00 -17.31
C GLY A 488 7.17 20.37 -16.96
N THR A 489 6.30 19.42 -16.60
CA THR A 489 4.98 19.72 -16.02
C THR A 489 5.13 20.56 -14.76
N GLU A 490 4.35 21.63 -14.66
CA GLU A 490 4.23 22.49 -13.47
C GLU A 490 3.08 21.98 -12.59
N VAL A 491 3.36 21.81 -11.30
CA VAL A 491 2.38 21.40 -10.28
C VAL A 491 2.47 22.34 -9.09
N GLU A 492 1.34 22.78 -8.56
CA GLU A 492 1.28 23.58 -7.35
C GLU A 492 1.67 22.72 -6.12
N ASN A 493 2.61 23.19 -5.29
CA ASN A 493 3.04 22.47 -4.11
C ASN A 493 2.05 22.61 -2.93
N GLN A 494 2.27 21.80 -1.89
CA GLN A 494 1.50 21.85 -0.64
C GLN A 494 2.43 21.65 0.56
N HIS A 495 1.98 22.05 1.74
CA HIS A 495 2.56 21.59 3.01
C HIS A 495 2.61 20.06 3.03
N VAL A 496 3.76 19.46 3.33
CA VAL A 496 3.99 18.03 3.02
C VAL A 496 3.22 17.07 3.94
N VAL A 497 3.15 17.33 5.25
CA VAL A 497 2.23 16.61 6.15
C VAL A 497 0.79 16.60 5.59
N ALA A 498 0.28 17.75 5.15
CA ALA A 498 -1.04 17.86 4.53
C ALA A 498 -1.13 17.13 3.18
N PHE A 499 -0.08 17.17 2.35
CA PHE A 499 -0.01 16.41 1.10
C PHE A 499 -0.12 14.91 1.35
N LEU A 500 0.64 14.36 2.31
CA LEU A 500 0.68 12.92 2.60
C LEU A 500 -0.65 12.43 3.20
N GLU A 501 -1.23 13.18 4.15
CA GLU A 501 -2.53 12.86 4.76
C GLU A 501 -3.72 13.12 3.81
N ASN A 502 -3.55 13.85 2.70
CA ASN A 502 -4.59 14.09 1.68
C ASN A 502 -4.48 13.22 0.41
N THR A 503 -3.29 12.71 0.09
CA THR A 503 -3.06 11.84 -1.09
C THR A 503 -3.22 10.37 -0.75
N THR A 504 -2.67 9.92 0.39
CA THR A 504 -2.67 8.52 0.79
C THR A 504 -4.08 7.93 0.92
N PRO A 505 -5.07 8.61 1.54
CA PRO A 505 -6.39 8.02 1.74
C PRO A 505 -7.20 7.76 0.46
N TRP A 506 -6.79 8.26 -0.71
CA TRP A 506 -7.45 7.87 -1.97
C TRP A 506 -7.31 6.37 -2.28
N ALA A 507 -6.30 5.69 -1.72
CA ALA A 507 -6.23 4.22 -1.78
C ALA A 507 -7.47 3.52 -1.17
N VAL A 508 -8.17 4.16 -0.22
CA VAL A 508 -9.46 3.67 0.31
C VAL A 508 -10.58 3.76 -0.73
N GLY A 509 -10.53 4.72 -1.65
CA GLY A 509 -11.48 4.81 -2.77
C GLY A 509 -11.44 3.58 -3.67
N TYR A 510 -10.24 3.06 -3.97
CA TYR A 510 -10.08 1.79 -4.67
C TYR A 510 -10.64 0.62 -3.86
N LEU A 511 -10.36 0.54 -2.56
CA LEU A 511 -10.89 -0.51 -1.67
C LEU A 511 -12.42 -0.51 -1.62
N TRP A 512 -13.03 0.67 -1.62
CA TRP A 512 -14.48 0.84 -1.53
C TRP A 512 -15.20 0.58 -2.86
N THR A 513 -14.79 1.30 -3.91
CA THR A 513 -15.51 1.35 -5.20
C THR A 513 -15.02 0.31 -6.22
N GLY A 514 -13.83 -0.25 -6.02
CA GLY A 514 -13.14 -1.09 -6.99
C GLY A 514 -12.50 -0.37 -8.17
N ASP A 515 -12.64 0.96 -8.28
CA ASP A 515 -12.00 1.76 -9.33
C ASP A 515 -10.49 1.92 -9.08
N SER A 516 -9.67 1.39 -10.01
CA SER A 516 -8.21 1.46 -9.92
C SER A 516 -7.69 2.89 -10.04
N GLY A 517 -8.43 3.81 -10.67
CA GLY A 517 -8.07 5.22 -10.82
C GLY A 517 -7.77 5.91 -9.49
N TYR A 518 -8.45 5.52 -8.41
CA TYR A 518 -8.18 6.03 -7.06
C TYR A 518 -6.85 5.54 -6.46
N LEU A 519 -6.47 4.29 -6.73
CA LEU A 519 -5.16 3.75 -6.31
C LEU A 519 -4.04 4.31 -7.18
N GLU A 520 -4.26 4.38 -8.50
CA GLU A 520 -3.35 5.03 -9.46
C GLU A 520 -3.12 6.51 -9.09
N ALA A 521 -4.15 7.22 -8.63
CA ALA A 521 -4.02 8.57 -8.10
C ALA A 521 -3.11 8.61 -6.86
N ALA A 522 -3.42 7.82 -5.83
CA ALA A 522 -2.63 7.77 -4.60
C ALA A 522 -1.14 7.42 -4.88
N LEU A 523 -0.88 6.38 -5.68
CA LEU A 523 0.47 5.97 -6.06
C LEU A 523 1.16 7.05 -6.92
N GLY A 524 0.45 7.65 -7.89
CA GLY A 524 0.98 8.66 -8.78
C GLY A 524 1.39 9.96 -8.07
N TRP A 525 0.65 10.39 -7.05
CA TRP A 525 1.05 11.54 -6.21
C TRP A 525 2.30 11.24 -5.37
N HIS A 526 2.46 10.00 -4.90
CA HIS A 526 3.70 9.58 -4.21
C HIS A 526 4.89 9.38 -5.17
N GLU A 527 4.63 9.07 -6.44
CA GLU A 527 5.66 9.09 -7.49
C GLU A 527 6.06 10.54 -7.87
N LEU A 528 5.13 11.48 -7.86
CA LEU A 528 5.44 12.90 -8.08
C LEU A 528 6.39 13.44 -6.99
N ILE A 529 6.11 13.16 -5.71
CA ILE A 529 6.95 13.66 -4.62
C ILE A 529 8.35 13.01 -4.61
N GLU A 530 8.46 11.74 -5.02
CA GLU A 530 9.75 11.05 -5.24
C GLU A 530 10.60 11.77 -6.30
N ARG A 531 9.98 12.23 -7.41
CA ARG A 531 10.68 12.92 -8.51
C ARG A 531 11.03 14.37 -8.20
N VAL A 532 10.12 15.10 -7.55
CA VAL A 532 10.22 16.57 -7.42
C VAL A 532 10.98 16.99 -6.17
N ALA A 533 10.84 16.27 -5.06
CA ALA A 533 11.24 16.77 -3.74
C ALA A 533 12.06 15.79 -2.89
N MET A 534 12.33 14.56 -3.32
CA MET A 534 12.94 13.56 -2.44
C MET A 534 14.38 13.90 -2.04
N GLN A 535 14.68 13.87 -0.73
CA GLN A 535 16.05 13.96 -0.23
C GLN A 535 16.74 12.59 -0.27
N PRO A 536 18.09 12.53 -0.32
CA PRO A 536 18.83 11.26 -0.35
C PRO A 536 18.58 10.32 0.84
N TYR A 537 18.10 10.84 1.97
CA TYR A 537 17.68 10.05 3.15
C TYR A 537 16.24 9.54 3.08
N GLY A 538 15.54 9.72 1.95
CA GLY A 538 14.26 9.09 1.68
C GLY A 538 13.02 9.74 2.31
N VAL A 539 13.07 11.04 2.62
CA VAL A 539 11.89 11.84 3.01
C VAL A 539 11.87 13.09 2.13
N PRO A 540 10.70 13.62 1.70
CA PRO A 540 10.63 14.83 0.89
C PRO A 540 11.30 16.04 1.55
N VAL A 541 11.83 16.96 0.74
CA VAL A 541 12.11 18.34 1.16
C VAL A 541 10.80 18.94 1.65
N SER A 542 10.83 19.49 2.86
CA SER A 542 9.76 20.28 3.45
C SER A 542 10.38 21.36 4.33
N ASP A 543 10.56 22.54 3.76
CA ASP A 543 10.57 23.75 4.59
C ASP A 543 9.08 24.10 4.85
N GLU A 544 8.40 23.17 5.51
CA GLU A 544 6.95 22.93 5.55
C GLU A 544 6.33 22.59 4.16
N TRP A 545 6.68 23.30 3.09
CA TRP A 545 6.19 23.09 1.72
C TRP A 545 7.21 22.36 0.83
N TYR A 546 6.74 21.45 -0.04
CA TYR A 546 7.67 20.70 -0.91
C TYR A 546 8.30 21.54 -2.01
N GLY A 547 9.57 21.28 -2.28
CA GLY A 547 10.35 21.95 -3.32
C GLY A 547 11.52 21.08 -3.78
N PRO A 548 12.35 21.57 -4.71
CA PRO A 548 13.47 20.80 -5.25
C PRO A 548 14.47 20.34 -4.18
N THR A 549 15.01 19.14 -4.37
CA THR A 549 16.10 18.54 -3.59
C THR A 549 17.29 19.50 -3.46
N GLY A 550 17.83 19.64 -2.24
CA GLY A 550 19.00 20.47 -2.01
C GLY A 550 19.75 20.15 -0.71
N ALA A 551 21.07 20.36 -0.72
CA ALA A 551 21.99 19.92 0.33
C ALA A 551 21.75 20.59 1.69
N PHE A 552 21.15 21.77 1.65
CA PHE A 552 20.80 22.60 2.80
C PHE A 552 19.29 22.92 2.85
N ARG A 553 18.45 22.02 2.34
CA ARG A 553 16.99 22.10 2.44
C ARG A 553 16.48 21.14 3.51
N GLY A 554 15.45 21.56 4.24
CA GLY A 554 14.94 20.82 5.38
C GLY A 554 14.00 19.69 4.98
N SER A 555 13.87 18.70 5.86
CA SER A 555 12.67 17.88 6.00
C SER A 555 12.19 17.97 7.44
N GLU A 556 10.90 18.14 7.63
CA GLU A 556 10.23 18.24 8.92
C GLU A 556 10.24 16.87 9.61
N THR A 557 10.21 16.84 10.94
CA THR A 557 10.05 15.58 11.68
C THR A 557 8.67 14.94 11.50
N CYS A 558 7.61 15.74 11.33
CA CYS A 558 6.28 15.22 10.98
C CYS A 558 6.27 14.49 9.65
N ASP A 559 7.02 14.98 8.66
CA ASP A 559 7.17 14.35 7.35
C ASP A 559 7.79 12.97 7.44
N VAL A 560 8.79 12.76 8.32
CA VAL A 560 9.35 11.43 8.55
C VAL A 560 8.25 10.47 9.03
N ALA A 561 7.43 10.89 9.98
CA ALA A 561 6.33 10.09 10.51
C ALA A 561 5.20 9.85 9.49
N GLY A 562 4.79 10.90 8.76
CA GLY A 562 3.74 10.84 7.73
C GLY A 562 4.16 10.04 6.50
N TYR A 563 5.43 10.14 6.09
CA TYR A 563 5.96 9.37 4.96
C TYR A 563 6.08 7.89 5.34
N VAL A 564 6.64 7.57 6.53
CA VAL A 564 6.66 6.20 7.07
C VAL A 564 5.26 5.58 7.15
N TRP A 565 4.26 6.31 7.65
CA TRP A 565 2.87 5.83 7.65
C TRP A 565 2.33 5.60 6.24
N SER A 566 2.49 6.58 5.33
CA SER A 566 1.89 6.51 4.00
C SER A 566 2.49 5.38 3.15
N GLN A 567 3.81 5.15 3.22
CA GLN A 567 4.43 4.05 2.49
C GLN A 567 3.97 2.69 3.03
N ALA A 568 3.80 2.53 4.36
CA ALA A 568 3.23 1.32 4.95
C ALA A 568 1.76 1.08 4.53
N ALA A 569 0.95 2.14 4.47
CA ALA A 569 -0.44 2.07 4.04
C ALA A 569 -0.58 1.72 2.54
N LEU A 570 0.19 2.39 1.67
CA LEU A 570 0.22 2.09 0.23
C LEU A 570 0.78 0.70 -0.06
N LEU A 571 1.79 0.24 0.69
CA LEU A 571 2.30 -1.13 0.60
C LEU A 571 1.20 -2.16 0.90
N ALA A 572 0.44 -1.95 1.99
CA ALA A 572 -0.64 -2.86 2.36
C ALA A 572 -1.72 -2.97 1.27
N VAL A 573 -2.12 -1.84 0.67
CA VAL A 573 -3.15 -1.82 -0.38
C VAL A 573 -2.62 -2.36 -1.73
N SER A 574 -1.50 -1.83 -2.22
CA SER A 574 -1.01 -2.08 -3.59
C SER A 574 -0.16 -3.34 -3.76
N GLY A 575 0.39 -3.86 -2.65
CA GLY A 575 1.34 -4.97 -2.64
C GLY A 575 2.72 -4.64 -3.21
N GLU A 576 3.03 -3.37 -3.51
CA GLU A 576 4.26 -3.01 -4.22
C GLU A 576 5.46 -2.85 -3.30
N GLY A 577 6.44 -3.76 -3.42
CA GLY A 577 7.67 -3.80 -2.62
C GLY A 577 8.50 -2.52 -2.70
N HIS A 578 8.39 -1.74 -3.78
CA HIS A 578 9.07 -0.43 -3.87
C HIS A 578 8.57 0.56 -2.79
N MET A 579 7.37 0.37 -2.22
CA MET A 579 6.90 1.11 -1.04
C MET A 579 7.60 0.65 0.23
N ALA A 580 7.94 -0.64 0.36
CA ALA A 580 8.81 -1.13 1.43
C ALA A 580 10.25 -0.57 1.31
N ASP A 581 10.79 -0.47 0.10
CA ASP A 581 12.10 0.20 -0.11
C ASP A 581 12.06 1.68 0.32
N ARG A 582 11.00 2.42 -0.02
CA ARG A 582 10.80 3.82 0.42
C ARG A 582 10.67 3.92 1.94
N LEU A 583 9.91 3.01 2.55
CA LEU A 583 9.71 2.90 4.00
C LEU A 583 11.04 2.62 4.73
N GLU A 584 11.82 1.63 4.29
CA GLU A 584 13.14 1.32 4.86
C GLU A 584 14.12 2.49 4.73
N ARG A 585 14.18 3.12 3.54
CA ARG A 585 15.03 4.29 3.29
C ARG A 585 14.70 5.46 4.23
N ALA A 586 13.41 5.77 4.41
CA ALA A 586 12.98 6.81 5.35
C ALA A 586 13.29 6.45 6.82
N PHE A 587 13.00 5.21 7.21
CA PHE A 587 13.13 4.74 8.58
C PHE A 587 14.58 4.68 9.05
N PHE A 588 15.47 4.05 8.28
CA PHE A 588 16.86 3.84 8.71
C PHE A 588 17.76 5.09 8.60
N ASN A 589 17.33 6.11 7.83
CA ASN A 589 18.10 7.34 7.65
C ASN A 589 17.44 8.52 8.38
N ALA A 590 16.29 8.97 7.90
CA ALA A 590 15.64 10.17 8.42
C ALA A 590 15.12 9.98 9.86
N GLY A 591 14.61 8.79 10.20
CA GLY A 591 14.09 8.44 11.53
C GLY A 591 15.07 8.68 12.70
N PRO A 592 16.22 8.01 12.76
CA PRO A 592 17.21 8.25 13.82
C PRO A 592 17.89 9.62 13.75
N ALA A 593 17.85 10.29 12.59
CA ALA A 593 18.42 11.63 12.44
C ALA A 593 17.55 12.74 13.02
N THR A 594 16.21 12.61 13.12
CA THR A 594 15.36 13.63 13.75
C THR A 594 15.57 13.72 15.28
N VAL A 595 15.82 12.60 15.94
CA VAL A 595 15.83 12.49 17.41
C VAL A 595 17.25 12.35 17.98
N SER A 596 17.48 12.76 19.24
CA SER A 596 18.72 12.47 19.98
C SER A 596 18.81 10.99 20.37
N ARG A 597 20.03 10.52 20.67
CA ARG A 597 20.33 9.10 20.96
C ARG A 597 19.60 8.57 22.22
N ASP A 598 19.32 9.47 23.17
CA ASP A 598 18.54 9.20 24.38
C ASP A 598 17.02 9.32 24.20
N PHE A 599 16.56 9.69 22.99
CA PHE A 599 15.15 9.94 22.65
C PHE A 599 14.45 11.07 23.45
N LYS A 600 15.22 12.04 23.97
CA LYS A 600 14.69 13.14 24.82
C LYS A 600 14.72 14.53 24.22
N THR A 601 15.37 14.70 23.07
CA THR A 601 15.33 15.93 22.27
C THR A 601 15.14 15.58 20.80
N HIS A 602 14.49 16.44 20.03
CA HIS A 602 14.38 16.28 18.58
C HIS A 602 14.69 17.60 17.88
N ILE A 603 15.01 17.54 16.59
CA ILE A 603 15.12 18.72 15.71
C ILE A 603 13.77 18.94 15.01
N TYR A 604 13.45 20.18 14.60
CA TYR A 604 12.28 20.39 13.72
C TYR A 604 12.60 19.96 12.29
N PHE A 605 13.56 20.67 11.67
CA PHE A 605 14.06 20.39 10.31
C PHE A 605 15.42 19.71 10.35
N GLN A 606 15.55 18.58 9.65
CA GLN A 606 16.83 17.95 9.35
C GLN A 606 17.26 18.23 7.91
N SER A 607 18.57 18.33 7.65
CA SER A 607 19.12 18.52 6.30
C SER A 607 20.20 17.49 5.96
N PRO A 608 20.48 17.25 4.65
CA PRO A 608 21.55 16.39 4.20
C PRO A 608 22.93 16.84 4.70
N ASN A 609 23.16 18.15 4.75
CA ASN A 609 24.35 18.78 5.32
C ASN A 609 23.96 19.70 6.49
N ARG A 610 24.60 19.51 7.66
CA ARG A 610 24.47 20.35 8.87
C ARG A 610 25.84 20.39 9.55
N PHE A 611 26.53 21.52 9.52
CA PHE A 611 27.93 21.63 9.98
C PHE A 611 28.14 22.57 11.18
N ALA A 612 27.11 23.33 11.56
CA ALA A 612 27.10 24.23 12.71
C ALA A 612 25.70 24.22 13.34
N ASP A 613 25.60 24.64 14.62
CA ASP A 613 24.28 24.75 15.26
C ASP A 613 23.43 25.83 14.58
N GLY A 614 22.12 25.59 14.47
CA GLY A 614 21.22 26.46 13.71
C GLY A 614 21.59 26.60 12.22
N SER A 615 22.37 25.67 11.66
CA SER A 615 22.75 25.65 10.24
C SER A 615 22.03 24.54 9.47
N PRO A 616 21.41 24.85 8.31
CA PRO A 616 21.14 26.20 7.82
C PRO A 616 20.11 26.92 8.71
N ASN A 617 19.97 28.24 8.58
CA ASN A 617 18.88 28.95 9.26
C ASN A 617 17.56 28.57 8.58
N PHE A 618 16.57 28.11 9.35
CA PHE A 618 15.26 27.66 8.88
C PHE A 618 14.14 28.67 9.28
N PRO A 619 14.01 29.83 8.60
CA PRO A 619 13.01 30.85 8.94
C PRO A 619 11.64 30.52 8.35
N HIS A 620 10.81 29.77 9.08
CA HIS A 620 9.52 29.29 8.58
C HIS A 620 8.34 29.74 9.46
N GLY A 621 7.23 30.09 8.81
CA GLY A 621 5.93 30.36 9.41
C GLY A 621 5.81 31.28 10.63
N PRO A 622 4.60 31.35 11.19
CA PRO A 622 4.42 31.82 12.56
C PRO A 622 4.89 30.70 13.52
N MET A 623 6.06 30.92 14.13
CA MET A 623 6.71 30.12 15.19
C MET A 623 7.61 28.94 14.77
N ALA A 624 7.52 28.41 13.54
CA ALA A 624 8.29 27.23 13.12
C ALA A 624 9.80 27.51 12.94
N GLY A 625 10.61 27.08 13.91
CA GLY A 625 12.06 27.31 13.90
C GLY A 625 12.88 26.07 14.27
N GLY A 626 13.79 25.66 13.38
CA GLY A 626 14.62 24.46 13.52
C GLY A 626 16.12 24.67 13.28
N GLY A 627 16.86 23.56 13.14
CA GLY A 627 18.32 23.56 13.02
C GLY A 627 19.09 23.17 14.30
N SER A 628 18.37 23.00 15.42
CA SER A 628 18.91 22.58 16.73
C SER A 628 17.97 21.57 17.39
N TYR A 629 18.52 20.60 18.13
CA TYR A 629 17.77 19.65 18.95
C TYR A 629 17.28 20.34 20.24
N LYS A 630 16.00 20.18 20.56
CA LYS A 630 15.37 20.73 21.77
C LYS A 630 14.42 19.71 22.41
N PRO A 631 14.10 19.83 23.71
CA PRO A 631 13.06 19.01 24.34
C PRO A 631 11.69 19.19 23.67
N LYS A 632 11.41 20.37 23.11
CA LYS A 632 10.22 20.65 22.29
C LYS A 632 10.50 21.78 21.31
N HIS A 633 9.66 21.87 20.29
CA HIS A 633 9.59 23.02 19.38
C HIS A 633 8.19 23.62 19.37
N SER A 634 8.06 24.84 18.84
CA SER A 634 6.78 25.37 18.40
C SER A 634 6.78 25.43 16.86
N PRO A 635 5.68 25.06 16.18
CA PRO A 635 4.57 24.28 16.74
C PRO A 635 5.04 22.90 17.26
N LEU A 636 4.21 22.30 18.11
CA LEU A 636 4.49 21.05 18.83
C LEU A 636 4.25 19.77 17.99
N CYS A 637 3.92 19.93 16.69
CA CYS A 637 3.63 18.82 15.77
C CYS A 637 4.76 17.82 15.69
N CYS A 638 5.99 18.28 15.49
CA CYS A 638 7.17 17.44 15.42
C CYS A 638 7.35 16.62 16.71
N THR A 639 7.15 17.25 17.88
CA THR A 639 7.27 16.61 19.20
C THR A 639 6.23 15.49 19.39
N ALA A 640 5.03 15.66 18.84
CA ALA A 640 3.97 14.65 18.88
C ALA A 640 4.14 13.54 17.82
N ALA A 641 4.40 13.93 16.57
CA ALA A 641 4.43 13.04 15.41
C ALA A 641 5.61 12.05 15.44
N LEU A 642 6.75 12.42 16.03
CA LEU A 642 7.93 11.55 16.12
C LEU A 642 7.62 10.19 16.78
N ASN A 643 6.65 10.15 17.69
CA ASN A 643 6.25 8.94 18.42
C ASN A 643 5.68 7.85 17.50
N ARG A 644 5.28 8.20 16.27
CA ARG A 644 4.78 7.26 15.26
C ARG A 644 5.89 6.55 14.47
N ILE A 645 7.10 7.13 14.38
CA ILE A 645 8.15 6.65 13.45
C ILE A 645 8.55 5.20 13.73
N VAL A 646 8.92 4.87 14.97
CA VAL A 646 9.38 3.51 15.33
C VAL A 646 8.24 2.48 15.33
N PRO A 647 7.06 2.75 15.94
CA PRO A 647 5.99 1.76 15.99
C PRO A 647 5.39 1.42 14.62
N TYR A 648 5.31 2.38 13.69
CA TYR A 648 4.82 2.08 12.34
C TYR A 648 5.75 1.16 11.57
N TYR A 649 7.06 1.34 11.66
CA TYR A 649 7.99 0.40 11.04
C TYR A 649 7.83 -1.00 11.65
N VAL A 650 7.90 -1.11 12.98
CA VAL A 650 7.84 -2.40 13.69
C VAL A 650 6.55 -3.17 13.39
N THR A 651 5.39 -2.51 13.47
CA THR A 651 4.08 -3.17 13.24
C THR A 651 3.80 -3.53 11.79
N ASN A 652 4.62 -3.07 10.83
CA ASN A 652 4.45 -3.35 9.40
C ASN A 652 5.66 -4.08 8.77
N MET A 653 6.60 -4.60 9.57
CA MET A 653 7.64 -5.53 9.08
C MET A 653 7.06 -6.86 8.58
N TRP A 654 5.89 -7.25 9.10
CA TRP A 654 5.16 -8.45 8.69
C TRP A 654 3.67 -8.19 8.54
N MET A 655 3.07 -8.82 7.53
CA MET A 655 1.63 -8.79 7.25
C MET A 655 1.11 -10.20 6.95
N ALA A 656 -0.20 -10.39 6.93
CA ALA A 656 -0.84 -11.63 6.48
C ALA A 656 -1.35 -11.52 5.03
N THR A 657 -1.55 -12.65 4.37
CA THR A 657 -2.04 -12.74 2.99
C THR A 657 -3.37 -13.49 2.90
N TYR A 658 -4.16 -13.21 1.85
CA TYR A 658 -5.47 -13.83 1.61
C TYR A 658 -5.41 -15.31 1.17
N ASP A 659 -4.23 -15.91 1.06
CA ASP A 659 -4.03 -17.36 0.91
C ASP A 659 -3.66 -18.05 2.25
N ASN A 660 -3.88 -17.36 3.37
CA ASN A 660 -3.49 -17.77 4.73
C ASN A 660 -1.97 -17.95 4.93
N GLY A 661 -1.16 -17.28 4.11
CA GLY A 661 0.28 -17.10 4.33
C GLY A 661 0.63 -15.88 5.21
N LEU A 662 1.93 -15.58 5.22
CA LEU A 662 2.51 -14.40 5.86
C LEU A 662 3.52 -13.74 4.89
N ALA A 663 3.59 -12.43 4.91
CA ALA A 663 4.54 -11.63 4.14
C ALA A 663 5.55 -10.95 5.06
N ALA A 664 6.85 -11.16 4.80
CA ALA A 664 7.95 -10.36 5.33
C ALA A 664 8.13 -9.14 4.42
N THR A 665 7.57 -8.00 4.82
CA THR A 665 7.50 -6.77 4.05
C THR A 665 8.72 -5.87 4.28
N CYS A 666 9.24 -5.80 5.51
CA CYS A 666 10.47 -5.08 5.85
C CYS A 666 11.30 -5.88 6.87
N TYR A 667 12.59 -5.58 6.98
CA TYR A 667 13.53 -6.44 7.71
C TYR A 667 14.16 -5.78 8.94
N GLY A 668 14.07 -6.50 10.06
CA GLY A 668 14.78 -6.17 11.29
C GLY A 668 14.81 -7.38 12.24
N PRO A 669 15.62 -7.32 13.31
CA PRO A 669 15.56 -8.32 14.38
C PRO A 669 14.19 -8.28 15.05
N CYS A 670 13.44 -9.38 15.01
CA CYS A 670 12.09 -9.47 15.57
C CYS A 670 11.66 -10.91 15.89
N LYS A 671 10.54 -11.03 16.62
CA LYS A 671 9.76 -12.26 16.77
C LYS A 671 8.32 -11.97 16.31
N VAL A 672 7.79 -12.83 15.46
CA VAL A 672 6.42 -12.75 14.94
C VAL A 672 5.60 -13.88 15.57
N THR A 673 4.41 -13.56 16.07
CA THR A 673 3.44 -14.51 16.60
C THR A 673 2.13 -14.34 15.82
N ALA A 674 1.84 -15.26 14.90
CA ALA A 674 0.73 -15.12 13.96
C ALA A 674 -0.03 -16.44 13.70
N LEU A 675 -1.08 -16.39 12.88
CA LEU A 675 -1.83 -17.53 12.37
C LEU A 675 -1.56 -17.71 10.87
N ALA A 676 -1.20 -18.92 10.45
CA ALA A 676 -1.05 -19.29 9.04
C ALA A 676 -1.80 -20.61 8.74
N ALA A 677 -1.94 -20.96 7.45
CA ALA A 677 -2.78 -22.07 6.98
C ALA A 677 -4.21 -21.98 7.58
N ASP A 678 -4.88 -23.12 7.81
CA ASP A 678 -6.11 -23.14 8.61
C ASP A 678 -5.81 -22.93 10.10
N ARG A 679 -5.73 -21.65 10.50
CA ARG A 679 -5.62 -21.15 11.88
C ARG A 679 -4.50 -21.80 12.72
N VAL A 680 -3.39 -22.18 12.10
CA VAL A 680 -2.24 -22.77 12.80
C VAL A 680 -1.39 -21.65 13.41
N PRO A 681 -1.16 -21.62 14.74
CA PRO A 681 -0.23 -20.67 15.34
C PRO A 681 1.19 -20.89 14.82
N VAL A 682 1.87 -19.81 14.42
CA VAL A 682 3.24 -19.80 13.94
C VAL A 682 4.04 -18.75 14.69
N GLU A 683 5.18 -19.18 15.23
CA GLU A 683 6.23 -18.29 15.71
C GLU A 683 7.32 -18.19 14.62
N ILE A 684 7.71 -16.98 14.23
CA ILE A 684 8.85 -16.74 13.34
C ILE A 684 9.86 -15.86 14.07
N THR A 685 11.08 -16.34 14.27
CA THR A 685 12.16 -15.56 14.90
C THR A 685 13.16 -15.10 13.84
N CYS A 686 13.25 -13.79 13.62
CA CYS A 686 14.20 -13.15 12.71
C CYS A 686 15.45 -12.70 13.46
N LYS A 687 16.58 -13.37 13.19
CA LYS A 687 17.91 -13.01 13.71
C LYS A 687 18.72 -12.35 12.60
N THR A 688 18.91 -11.05 12.75
CA THR A 688 19.67 -10.21 11.80
C THR A 688 20.15 -8.93 12.47
N ASP A 689 21.22 -8.35 11.94
CA ASP A 689 21.64 -6.98 12.24
C ASP A 689 21.32 -6.04 11.07
N TYR A 690 20.56 -6.50 10.07
CA TYR A 690 20.09 -5.67 8.96
C TYR A 690 19.50 -4.35 9.49
N PRO A 691 19.83 -3.20 8.90
CA PRO A 691 20.60 -3.01 7.65
C PRO A 691 22.14 -2.95 7.84
N PHE A 692 22.66 -3.14 9.05
CA PHE A 692 24.10 -3.13 9.34
C PHE A 692 24.82 -4.43 8.93
N ASN A 693 24.07 -5.48 8.61
CA ASN A 693 24.55 -6.69 7.95
C ASN A 693 23.64 -7.09 6.76
N GLU A 694 24.02 -8.13 6.01
CA GLU A 694 23.37 -8.56 4.76
C GLU A 694 22.54 -9.84 4.90
N THR A 695 22.54 -10.49 6.07
CA THR A 695 21.93 -11.82 6.26
C THR A 695 20.75 -11.75 7.23
N ILE A 696 19.60 -12.23 6.78
CA ILE A 696 18.41 -12.41 7.61
C ILE A 696 18.16 -13.91 7.78
N ASN A 697 18.33 -14.41 9.01
CA ASN A 697 18.03 -15.79 9.35
C ASN A 697 16.69 -15.85 10.10
N MET A 698 15.71 -16.52 9.51
CA MET A 698 14.41 -16.76 10.11
C MET A 698 14.30 -18.23 10.54
N SER A 699 13.84 -18.47 11.76
CA SER A 699 13.38 -19.81 12.17
C SER A 699 11.86 -19.82 12.19
N VAL A 700 11.26 -20.74 11.44
CA VAL A 700 9.81 -20.89 11.30
C VAL A 700 9.35 -22.04 12.19
N LYS A 701 8.38 -21.77 13.06
CA LYS A 701 7.92 -22.71 14.09
C LYS A 701 6.39 -22.70 14.17
N PRO A 702 5.71 -23.42 13.26
CA PRO A 702 4.28 -23.65 13.37
C PRO A 702 3.99 -24.65 14.51
N ALA A 703 2.83 -24.56 15.14
CA ALA A 703 2.45 -25.43 16.26
C ALA A 703 2.27 -26.92 15.87
N LYS A 704 2.03 -27.17 14.58
CA LYS A 704 2.02 -28.48 13.91
C LYS A 704 2.53 -28.29 12.48
N GLU A 705 2.88 -29.36 11.78
CA GLU A 705 3.16 -29.26 10.34
C GLU A 705 1.97 -28.66 9.59
N ALA A 706 2.24 -27.67 8.73
CA ALA A 706 1.20 -26.91 8.02
C ALA A 706 1.73 -26.36 6.69
N ALA A 707 0.91 -26.42 5.64
CA ALA A 707 1.22 -25.82 4.34
C ALA A 707 0.68 -24.39 4.27
N PHE A 708 1.56 -23.43 4.01
CA PHE A 708 1.22 -22.02 3.79
C PHE A 708 2.36 -21.31 3.04
N PRO A 709 2.07 -20.25 2.27
CA PRO A 709 3.11 -19.46 1.62
C PRO A 709 3.77 -18.47 2.58
N LEU A 710 5.08 -18.29 2.40
CA LEU A 710 5.80 -17.12 2.90
C LEU A 710 6.19 -16.23 1.74
N LEU A 711 5.69 -14.99 1.73
CA LEU A 711 6.10 -13.95 0.79
C LEU A 711 7.28 -13.19 1.38
N LEU A 712 8.36 -13.04 0.62
CA LEU A 712 9.61 -12.41 1.06
C LEU A 712 9.92 -11.23 0.14
N HIS A 713 9.94 -10.02 0.67
CA HIS A 713 10.31 -8.83 -0.10
C HIS A 713 11.77 -8.92 -0.57
N ILE A 714 12.04 -8.66 -1.84
CA ILE A 714 13.39 -8.57 -2.39
C ILE A 714 13.67 -7.08 -2.67
N PRO A 715 14.49 -6.39 -1.86
CA PRO A 715 14.71 -4.95 -1.99
C PRO A 715 15.28 -4.57 -3.36
N ALA A 716 14.74 -3.53 -4.02
CA ALA A 716 15.08 -3.20 -5.40
C ALA A 716 16.55 -2.78 -5.61
N TRP A 717 17.28 -2.42 -4.53
CA TRP A 717 18.71 -2.15 -4.58
C TRP A 717 19.58 -3.42 -4.67
N CYS A 718 19.04 -4.60 -4.33
CA CYS A 718 19.79 -5.86 -4.26
C CYS A 718 19.80 -6.59 -5.61
N LYS A 719 20.93 -6.55 -6.32
CA LYS A 719 21.07 -7.15 -7.66
C LYS A 719 21.16 -8.67 -7.69
N ASN A 720 21.74 -9.28 -6.66
CA ASN A 720 22.03 -10.72 -6.59
C ASN A 720 21.52 -11.31 -5.27
N PRO A 721 20.20 -11.30 -4.99
CA PRO A 721 19.64 -11.89 -3.78
C PRO A 721 19.85 -13.41 -3.74
N GLU A 722 20.16 -13.94 -2.56
CA GLU A 722 20.24 -15.37 -2.30
C GLU A 722 19.15 -15.78 -1.30
N LEU A 723 18.49 -16.91 -1.58
CA LEU A 723 17.51 -17.55 -0.71
C LEU A 723 17.92 -19.01 -0.47
N SER A 724 17.83 -19.47 0.77
CA SER A 724 17.96 -20.88 1.11
C SER A 724 16.98 -21.30 2.19
N ILE A 725 16.48 -22.53 2.08
CA ILE A 725 15.53 -23.14 3.02
C ILE A 725 16.17 -24.41 3.57
N ASN A 726 16.30 -24.54 4.89
CA ASN A 726 17.00 -25.65 5.55
C ASN A 726 18.41 -25.90 4.97
N GLY A 727 19.14 -24.82 4.64
CA GLY A 727 20.46 -24.86 4.02
C GLY A 727 20.50 -25.22 2.52
N SER A 728 19.36 -25.55 1.91
CA SER A 728 19.26 -25.81 0.47
C SER A 728 18.94 -24.51 -0.28
N VAL A 729 19.75 -24.15 -1.29
CA VAL A 729 19.52 -22.96 -2.11
C VAL A 729 18.22 -23.09 -2.92
N VAL A 730 17.44 -22.02 -2.98
CA VAL A 730 16.20 -21.92 -3.75
C VAL A 730 16.32 -20.78 -4.75
N SER A 731 15.78 -20.97 -5.96
CA SER A 731 15.78 -19.93 -6.99
C SER A 731 14.94 -18.73 -6.56
N VAL A 732 15.51 -17.53 -6.63
CA VAL A 732 14.80 -16.28 -6.39
C VAL A 732 14.04 -15.89 -7.66
N GLN A 733 12.77 -16.25 -7.73
CA GLN A 733 11.84 -15.79 -8.77
C GLN A 733 10.97 -14.67 -8.19
N GLN A 734 11.43 -13.43 -8.32
CA GLN A 734 10.72 -12.24 -7.89
C GLN A 734 9.52 -12.00 -8.81
N ASN A 735 8.33 -11.74 -8.26
CA ASN A 735 7.17 -11.32 -9.01
C ASN A 735 7.26 -9.82 -9.41
N ALA A 736 6.39 -9.36 -10.31
CA ALA A 736 6.36 -7.96 -10.76
C ALA A 736 6.13 -6.93 -9.63
N LYS A 737 5.67 -7.38 -8.45
CA LYS A 737 5.39 -6.58 -7.26
C LYS A 737 6.55 -6.56 -6.26
N GLY A 738 7.66 -7.26 -6.55
CA GLY A 738 8.90 -7.21 -5.76
C GLY A 738 9.11 -8.36 -4.75
N PHE A 739 8.26 -9.38 -4.74
CA PHE A 739 8.27 -10.46 -3.74
C PHE A 739 8.61 -11.84 -4.34
N VAL A 740 9.27 -12.70 -3.56
CA VAL A 740 9.35 -14.15 -3.81
C VAL A 740 8.33 -14.87 -2.93
N CYS A 741 7.54 -15.77 -3.50
CA CYS A 741 6.63 -16.64 -2.75
C CYS A 741 7.24 -18.03 -2.53
N VAL A 742 7.40 -18.43 -1.27
CA VAL A 742 7.85 -19.76 -0.86
C VAL A 742 6.64 -20.56 -0.35
N ASN A 743 5.95 -21.26 -1.25
CA ASN A 743 4.81 -22.11 -0.91
C ASN A 743 5.27 -23.55 -0.61
N ARG A 744 5.13 -24.00 0.65
CA ARG A 744 5.50 -25.35 1.09
C ARG A 744 4.81 -25.76 2.40
N SER A 745 4.98 -27.03 2.77
CA SER A 745 4.77 -27.50 4.15
C SER A 745 5.92 -27.03 5.05
N TRP A 746 5.59 -26.44 6.18
CA TRP A 746 6.53 -25.96 7.20
C TRP A 746 6.47 -26.82 8.45
N LYS A 747 7.63 -27.13 9.03
CA LYS A 747 7.80 -27.91 10.27
C LYS A 747 8.44 -27.07 11.37
N PRO A 748 8.20 -27.40 12.66
CA PRO A 748 8.91 -26.77 13.77
C PRO A 748 10.44 -26.83 13.59
N GLY A 749 11.07 -25.66 13.45
CA GLY A 749 12.52 -25.57 13.29
C GLY A 749 13.02 -25.54 11.84
N ASP A 750 12.13 -25.49 10.85
CA ASP A 750 12.52 -25.10 9.49
C ASP A 750 13.17 -23.70 9.52
N THR A 751 14.15 -23.48 8.64
CA THR A 751 14.90 -22.21 8.56
C THR A 751 14.83 -21.62 7.17
N VAL A 752 14.71 -20.29 7.12
CA VAL A 752 14.82 -19.47 5.91
C VAL A 752 16.02 -18.56 6.10
N ARG A 753 16.98 -18.58 5.18
CA ARG A 753 18.06 -17.59 5.13
C ARG A 753 17.93 -16.79 3.84
N LEU A 754 17.70 -15.49 4.00
CA LEU A 754 17.90 -14.48 2.96
C LEU A 754 19.29 -13.88 3.11
N TYR A 755 19.94 -13.62 1.99
CA TYR A 755 21.18 -12.84 1.94
C TYR A 755 21.09 -11.84 0.79
N PHE A 756 21.33 -10.58 1.12
CA PHE A 756 21.21 -9.45 0.22
C PHE A 756 22.56 -8.74 0.09
N PRO A 757 23.44 -9.16 -0.85
CA PRO A 757 24.72 -8.51 -1.09
C PRO A 757 24.53 -7.01 -1.35
N MET A 758 25.05 -6.18 -0.45
CA MET A 758 25.02 -4.73 -0.63
C MET A 758 26.19 -4.33 -1.53
N THR A 759 25.95 -3.36 -2.41
CA THR A 759 27.00 -2.74 -3.25
C THR A 759 27.00 -1.24 -2.97
N ALA A 760 28.18 -0.65 -2.81
CA ALA A 760 28.27 0.79 -2.56
C ALA A 760 27.93 1.56 -3.84
N LEU A 761 27.03 2.53 -3.73
CA LEU A 761 26.54 3.34 -4.84
C LEU A 761 26.93 4.80 -4.60
N VAL A 762 27.71 5.35 -5.54
CA VAL A 762 27.88 6.81 -5.66
C VAL A 762 26.83 7.31 -6.63
N LYS A 763 25.90 8.15 -6.15
CA LYS A 763 24.90 8.81 -7.00
C LYS A 763 25.24 10.29 -7.12
N THR A 764 25.49 10.77 -8.34
CA THR A 764 25.64 12.19 -8.63
C THR A 764 24.28 12.84 -8.87
N GLY A 765 24.18 14.14 -8.60
CA GLY A 765 22.97 14.92 -8.80
C GLY A 765 23.24 16.42 -8.86
N ARG A 766 22.17 17.20 -8.89
CA ARG A 766 22.22 18.67 -8.88
C ARG A 766 21.35 19.22 -7.76
N ASP A 767 21.90 20.17 -7.00
CA ASP A 767 21.16 20.94 -6.01
C ASP A 767 20.32 21.99 -6.75
N ASP A 768 19.10 21.59 -7.12
CA ASP A 768 18.18 22.42 -7.91
C ASP A 768 17.45 23.47 -7.05
N SER A 769 17.85 23.61 -5.78
CA SER A 769 17.36 24.64 -4.90
C SER A 769 17.96 26.01 -5.27
N GLN A 770 17.15 26.83 -5.95
CA GLN A 770 17.54 28.19 -6.33
C GLN A 770 17.76 29.14 -5.13
N TYR A 771 17.27 28.76 -3.95
CA TYR A 771 17.34 29.51 -2.70
C TYR A 771 17.94 28.65 -1.57
N GLY A 772 18.27 29.30 -0.44
CA GLY A 772 18.47 28.59 0.84
C GLY A 772 17.13 28.05 1.38
N PRO A 773 17.02 27.72 2.68
CA PRO A 773 15.73 27.40 3.27
C PRO A 773 14.68 28.49 3.01
N TYR A 774 13.44 28.05 2.86
CA TYR A 774 12.29 28.85 2.47
C TYR A 774 12.15 30.20 3.20
N THR A 775 11.77 31.25 2.48
CA THR A 775 11.84 32.65 2.94
C THR A 775 10.60 33.17 3.68
N GLY A 776 9.63 32.31 4.00
CA GLY A 776 8.60 32.58 5.01
C GLY A 776 7.20 33.02 4.54
N GLU A 777 6.88 33.02 3.24
CA GLU A 777 5.51 33.28 2.77
C GLU A 777 4.63 32.02 2.84
N HIS A 778 3.62 31.92 3.71
CA HIS A 778 2.77 30.72 3.78
C HIS A 778 1.75 30.66 2.62
N LYS A 779 2.22 30.33 1.41
CA LYS A 779 1.39 30.18 0.20
C LYS A 779 1.93 29.10 -0.75
N PRO A 780 1.06 28.47 -1.56
CA PRO A 780 1.50 27.56 -2.61
C PRO A 780 2.41 28.22 -3.65
N THR A 781 3.31 27.43 -4.22
CA THR A 781 4.21 27.81 -5.31
C THR A 781 4.27 26.70 -6.36
N MET A 782 4.54 27.06 -7.63
CA MET A 782 4.68 26.08 -8.70
C MET A 782 6.05 25.41 -8.65
N VAL A 783 6.06 24.07 -8.65
CA VAL A 783 7.26 23.25 -8.80
C VAL A 783 7.19 22.46 -10.10
N LYS A 784 8.35 22.08 -10.65
CA LYS A 784 8.45 21.39 -11.94
C LYS A 784 8.87 19.96 -11.76
N VAL A 785 8.26 19.05 -12.51
CA VAL A 785 8.81 17.70 -12.70
C VAL A 785 10.17 17.86 -13.40
N PRO A 786 11.29 17.44 -12.77
CA PRO A 786 12.61 17.70 -13.32
C PRO A 786 12.83 16.97 -14.65
N LYS A 787 13.67 17.54 -15.51
CA LYS A 787 14.17 16.85 -16.70
C LYS A 787 15.27 15.88 -16.31
N GLU A 788 15.18 14.66 -16.80
CA GLU A 788 16.25 13.67 -16.68
C GLU A 788 17.56 14.25 -17.28
N GLY A 789 18.67 14.05 -16.58
CA GLY A 789 19.97 14.64 -16.97
C GLY A 789 20.08 16.16 -16.80
N SER A 790 19.18 16.83 -16.06
CA SER A 790 19.29 18.27 -15.76
C SER A 790 20.67 18.64 -15.22
N THR A 791 21.21 19.77 -15.71
CA THR A 791 22.48 20.36 -15.27
C THR A 791 22.30 21.60 -14.40
N GLN A 792 21.04 21.98 -14.10
CA GLN A 792 20.70 23.16 -13.32
C GLN A 792 21.12 22.98 -11.85
N GLY A 793 21.93 23.90 -11.33
CA GLY A 793 22.35 23.93 -9.92
C GLY A 793 23.74 23.33 -9.64
N PRO A 794 24.30 23.58 -8.44
CA PRO A 794 25.56 22.99 -7.98
C PRO A 794 25.58 21.46 -8.09
N PRO A 795 26.65 20.85 -8.60
CA PRO A 795 26.77 19.39 -8.63
C PRO A 795 27.09 18.83 -7.25
N TYR A 796 26.44 17.71 -6.90
CA TYR A 796 26.75 16.95 -5.69
C TYR A 796 26.90 15.46 -5.97
N ALA A 797 27.46 14.74 -4.99
CA ALA A 797 27.38 13.28 -4.90
C ALA A 797 26.93 12.83 -3.51
N THR A 798 26.26 11.68 -3.48
CA THR A 798 25.88 10.95 -2.26
C THR A 798 26.43 9.53 -2.33
N VAL A 799 26.64 8.91 -1.17
CA VAL A 799 27.09 7.51 -1.06
C VAL A 799 26.02 6.73 -0.32
N SER A 800 25.54 5.62 -0.87
CA SER A 800 24.64 4.69 -0.18
C SER A 800 25.14 3.25 -0.26
N TYR A 801 24.66 2.40 0.66
CA TYR A 801 25.01 0.99 0.75
C TYR A 801 23.84 0.22 1.38
N GLY A 802 23.16 -0.61 0.58
CA GLY A 802 21.83 -1.09 0.94
C GLY A 802 20.82 0.07 1.05
N PRO A 803 19.90 0.05 2.04
CA PRO A 803 18.96 1.14 2.27
C PRO A 803 19.58 2.35 3.00
N LEU A 804 20.85 2.26 3.43
CA LEU A 804 21.52 3.28 4.22
C LEU A 804 22.23 4.34 3.35
N LEU A 805 21.96 5.61 3.64
CA LEU A 805 22.75 6.76 3.21
C LEU A 805 23.97 6.89 4.12
N PHE A 806 25.13 7.23 3.56
CA PHE A 806 26.38 7.43 4.28
C PHE A 806 26.82 8.89 4.26
N SER A 807 27.37 9.32 5.39
CA SER A 807 27.73 10.71 5.68
C SER A 807 29.12 10.80 6.30
N LEU A 808 29.85 11.85 5.97
CA LEU A 808 31.02 12.26 6.73
C LEU A 808 30.51 12.90 8.02
N ALA A 809 30.73 12.24 9.14
CA ALA A 809 30.33 12.75 10.44
C ALA A 809 31.20 13.94 10.85
N ILE A 810 30.55 15.00 11.33
CA ILE A 810 31.18 16.00 12.19
C ILE A 810 30.78 15.59 13.61
N PRO A 811 31.72 15.13 14.46
CA PRO A 811 31.36 14.62 15.78
C PRO A 811 30.62 15.67 16.61
N ASP A 812 29.50 15.27 17.21
CA ASP A 812 28.90 16.01 18.32
C ASP A 812 29.68 15.71 19.63
N THR A 813 29.87 16.73 20.48
CA THR A 813 30.78 16.67 21.64
C THR A 813 30.02 16.56 22.96
N LYS A 814 29.52 17.69 23.48
CA LYS A 814 28.77 17.77 24.73
C LYS A 814 27.31 17.32 24.56
N ASP A 815 26.71 17.67 23.42
CA ASP A 815 25.31 17.47 23.09
C ASP A 815 25.13 17.55 21.55
N ALA A 816 23.94 17.17 21.07
CA ALA A 816 23.61 17.15 19.63
C ALA A 816 23.59 18.55 18.95
N ASN A 817 23.88 19.61 19.70
CA ASN A 817 24.01 21.00 19.22
C ASN A 817 25.45 21.52 19.27
N THR A 818 26.43 20.77 19.79
CA THR A 818 27.81 21.22 19.91
C THR A 818 28.75 20.41 19.00
N PRO A 819 29.05 20.86 17.77
CA PRO A 819 29.97 20.17 16.87
C PRO A 819 31.42 20.32 17.33
N GLU A 820 32.26 19.33 17.03
CA GLU A 820 33.71 19.35 17.26
C GLU A 820 34.39 20.44 16.39
N PRO A 821 34.93 21.52 16.98
CA PRO A 821 35.46 22.65 16.21
C PRO A 821 36.69 22.31 15.35
N SER A 822 37.43 21.26 15.69
CA SER A 822 38.61 20.80 14.93
C SER A 822 38.29 19.81 13.80
N ALA A 823 37.01 19.42 13.63
CA ALA A 823 36.62 18.44 12.63
C ALA A 823 36.87 18.93 11.19
N ARG A 824 37.64 18.17 10.42
CA ARG A 824 37.81 18.38 8.97
C ARG A 824 36.59 17.80 8.24
N TRP A 825 35.85 18.63 7.51
CA TRP A 825 34.68 18.21 6.74
C TRP A 825 34.56 18.85 5.34
N ALA A 826 35.39 19.86 5.03
CA ALA A 826 35.42 20.52 3.74
C ALA A 826 36.11 19.64 2.67
N PHE A 827 35.33 18.71 2.09
CA PHE A 827 35.80 17.73 1.11
C PHE A 827 34.91 17.69 -0.14
N ALA A 828 35.53 17.50 -1.30
CA ALA A 828 34.86 17.06 -2.53
C ALA A 828 35.07 15.55 -2.72
N LEU A 829 34.00 14.80 -3.01
CA LEU A 829 34.08 13.37 -3.29
C LEU A 829 34.72 13.11 -4.66
N ASP A 830 35.62 12.12 -4.73
CA ASP A 830 36.17 11.64 -6.00
C ASP A 830 35.16 10.74 -6.70
N VAL A 831 34.33 11.30 -7.56
CA VAL A 831 33.27 10.56 -8.27
C VAL A 831 33.81 9.72 -9.44
N GLN A 832 35.06 9.97 -9.86
CA GLN A 832 35.73 9.26 -10.95
C GLN A 832 36.43 7.99 -10.45
N ASN A 833 37.06 8.08 -9.27
CA ASN A 833 37.71 6.96 -8.59
C ASN A 833 37.42 6.98 -7.07
N PRO A 834 36.19 6.65 -6.65
CA PRO A 834 35.79 6.75 -5.24
C PRO A 834 36.44 5.71 -4.33
N ASP A 835 37.04 4.64 -4.89
CA ASP A 835 37.78 3.57 -4.19
C ASP A 835 37.17 3.15 -2.84
N ILE A 836 35.90 2.75 -2.89
CA ILE A 836 35.09 2.50 -1.70
C ILE A 836 35.47 1.16 -1.08
N THR A 837 35.85 1.18 0.20
CA THR A 837 35.99 -0.03 1.01
C THR A 837 34.91 -0.09 2.09
N VAL A 838 34.46 -1.29 2.42
CA VAL A 838 33.46 -1.54 3.46
C VAL A 838 34.15 -2.12 4.69
N GLU A 839 33.95 -1.51 5.86
CA GLU A 839 34.34 -2.08 7.15
C GLU A 839 33.07 -2.54 7.89
N ARG A 840 33.05 -3.79 8.33
CA ARG A 840 32.01 -4.34 9.22
C ARG A 840 32.63 -4.90 10.50
N ARG A 841 32.03 -4.58 11.64
CA ARG A 841 32.31 -5.12 12.98
C ARG A 841 31.00 -5.67 13.57
N ALA A 842 31.07 -6.38 14.69
CA ALA A 842 29.87 -6.86 15.39
C ALA A 842 29.04 -5.68 15.92
N MET A 843 27.71 -5.83 15.97
CA MET A 843 26.84 -4.87 16.65
C MET A 843 27.23 -4.75 18.14
N PRO A 844 27.14 -3.54 18.73
CA PRO A 844 27.29 -3.38 20.17
C PRO A 844 26.13 -4.05 20.93
N SER A 845 26.35 -4.37 22.21
CA SER A 845 25.34 -5.03 23.06
C SER A 845 24.13 -4.15 23.42
N ARG A 846 24.21 -2.85 23.14
CA ARG A 846 23.11 -1.88 23.18
C ARG A 846 23.26 -0.92 22.00
N TRP A 847 22.17 -0.63 21.31
CA TRP A 847 22.15 0.31 20.18
C TRP A 847 21.38 1.60 20.46
N ASP A 848 22.01 2.75 20.17
CA ASP A 848 21.45 4.09 20.31
C ASP A 848 21.80 5.02 19.11
N TRP A 849 22.19 4.44 17.97
CA TRP A 849 22.75 5.14 16.80
C TRP A 849 24.03 5.95 17.13
N PRO A 850 25.10 5.31 17.66
CA PRO A 850 26.35 5.95 18.05
C PRO A 850 27.22 6.33 16.84
N LEU A 851 28.13 7.30 17.01
CA LEU A 851 29.11 7.66 15.99
C LEU A 851 30.07 6.50 15.65
N ASP A 852 30.41 5.63 16.61
CA ASP A 852 31.19 4.42 16.33
C ASP A 852 30.33 3.30 15.74
N SER A 853 29.78 3.55 14.55
CA SER A 853 28.97 2.58 13.81
C SER A 853 29.76 1.27 13.55
N PRO A 854 29.12 0.09 13.68
CA PRO A 854 29.71 -1.20 13.32
C PRO A 854 29.83 -1.37 11.80
N LEU A 855 29.14 -0.55 11.01
CA LEU A 855 29.27 -0.48 9.56
C LEU A 855 29.81 0.90 9.16
N LYS A 856 30.94 0.93 8.45
CA LYS A 856 31.58 2.14 7.95
C LYS A 856 32.00 1.94 6.48
N LEU A 857 32.11 3.03 5.75
CA LEU A 857 32.74 3.05 4.41
C LEU A 857 33.98 3.94 4.47
N THR A 858 35.04 3.60 3.74
CA THR A 858 36.08 4.59 3.39
C THR A 858 35.97 4.95 1.92
N VAL A 859 36.13 6.22 1.58
CA VAL A 859 36.00 6.74 0.21
C VAL A 859 37.10 7.75 -0.09
N ASN A 860 37.53 7.82 -1.35
CA ASN A 860 38.43 8.88 -1.81
C ASN A 860 37.72 10.22 -1.87
N ALA A 861 38.32 11.23 -1.24
CA ALA A 861 37.90 12.61 -1.33
C ALA A 861 39.11 13.55 -1.42
N THR A 862 38.90 14.77 -1.89
CA THR A 862 39.91 15.82 -1.97
C THR A 862 39.54 16.92 -0.98
N ALA A 863 40.48 17.37 -0.15
CA ALA A 863 40.26 18.53 0.73
C ALA A 863 40.10 19.81 -0.11
N ILE A 864 39.13 20.66 0.23
CA ILE A 864 38.80 21.87 -0.55
C ILE A 864 38.69 23.10 0.34
N ASP A 865 38.96 24.28 -0.24
CA ASP A 865 38.62 25.55 0.39
C ASP A 865 37.10 25.81 0.22
N TRP A 866 36.32 25.36 1.21
CA TRP A 866 34.87 25.53 1.24
C TRP A 866 34.43 25.95 2.64
N THR A 867 34.08 27.22 2.77
CA THR A 867 33.72 27.88 4.04
C THR A 867 32.31 28.50 3.94
N PRO A 868 31.24 27.67 3.79
CA PRO A 868 29.88 28.17 3.63
C PRO A 868 29.39 28.89 4.90
N ALA A 869 28.66 30.00 4.71
CA ALA A 869 28.10 30.77 5.82
C ALA A 869 27.00 29.95 6.55
N PRO A 870 27.05 29.77 7.89
CA PRO A 870 26.10 28.93 8.63
C PRO A 870 24.62 29.23 8.40
N ALA A 871 24.25 30.52 8.23
CA ALA A 871 22.86 30.92 8.08
C ALA A 871 22.28 30.62 6.68
N LEU A 872 23.07 30.77 5.62
CA LEU A 872 22.67 30.57 4.22
C LEU A 872 23.76 29.81 3.44
N PRO A 873 24.05 28.55 3.81
CA PRO A 873 25.13 27.77 3.21
C PRO A 873 24.80 27.34 1.78
N LYS A 874 25.85 27.13 0.97
CA LYS A 874 25.76 26.70 -0.43
C LYS A 874 26.89 25.73 -0.77
N LEU A 875 26.62 24.80 -1.68
CA LEU A 875 27.66 23.99 -2.34
C LEU A 875 28.48 24.86 -3.33
N PRO A 876 29.72 24.46 -3.68
CA PRO A 876 30.45 25.06 -4.79
C PRO A 876 29.69 24.91 -6.12
N ASN A 877 29.55 26.00 -6.88
CA ASN A 877 28.75 26.04 -8.11
C ASN A 877 29.24 25.10 -9.23
N SER A 878 30.53 24.72 -9.20
CA SER A 878 31.19 23.90 -10.22
C SER A 878 31.98 22.76 -9.55
N PRO A 879 32.26 21.66 -10.28
CA PRO A 879 33.16 20.61 -9.79
C PRO A 879 34.55 21.18 -9.46
N VAL A 880 35.16 20.71 -8.38
CA VAL A 880 36.45 21.22 -7.90
C VAL A 880 37.60 20.53 -8.62
N THR A 881 38.54 21.30 -9.16
CA THR A 881 39.72 20.75 -9.85
C THR A 881 40.61 19.95 -8.90
N LYS A 882 40.78 18.66 -9.17
CA LYS A 882 41.63 17.78 -8.39
C LYS A 882 43.12 18.14 -8.56
N GLN A 883 43.81 18.43 -7.46
CA GLN A 883 45.28 18.49 -7.47
C GLN A 883 45.84 17.06 -7.43
N LYS A 884 46.91 16.79 -8.20
CA LYS A 884 47.35 15.43 -8.57
C LYS A 884 47.69 14.50 -7.40
N GLU A 885 48.06 15.05 -6.25
CA GLU A 885 48.46 14.31 -5.04
C GLU A 885 47.48 14.51 -3.85
N ALA A 886 46.33 15.18 -4.06
CA ALA A 886 45.48 15.69 -2.97
C ALA A 886 44.28 14.80 -2.56
N SER A 887 44.21 13.54 -3.02
CA SER A 887 43.17 12.60 -2.57
C SER A 887 43.58 11.93 -1.27
N GLU A 888 42.71 12.00 -0.26
CA GLU A 888 42.80 11.24 0.98
C GLU A 888 41.57 10.33 1.15
N LYS A 889 41.70 9.26 1.95
CA LYS A 889 40.56 8.43 2.33
C LYS A 889 39.86 9.01 3.56
N ILE A 890 38.62 9.41 3.38
CA ILE A 890 37.73 9.82 4.49
C ILE A 890 36.82 8.65 4.89
N THR A 891 36.41 8.62 6.16
CA THR A 891 35.48 7.60 6.68
C THR A 891 34.07 8.16 6.73
N LEU A 892 33.11 7.41 6.17
CA LEU A 892 31.68 7.69 6.24
C LEU A 892 30.98 6.69 7.16
N ILE A 893 29.95 7.14 7.87
CA ILE A 893 29.08 6.32 8.71
C ILE A 893 27.60 6.51 8.29
N PRO A 894 26.67 5.62 8.68
CA PRO A 894 25.27 5.77 8.33
C PRO A 894 24.69 7.11 8.83
N TYR A 895 23.95 7.80 7.95
CA TYR A 895 23.39 9.13 8.18
C TYR A 895 22.67 9.25 9.53
N GLY A 896 21.89 8.22 9.91
CA GLY A 896 21.16 8.15 11.18
C GLY A 896 22.01 8.29 12.45
N CYS A 897 23.29 7.90 12.40
CA CYS A 897 24.22 7.99 13.53
C CYS A 897 24.72 9.42 13.80
N THR A 898 24.51 10.34 12.84
CA THR A 898 25.12 11.68 12.84
C THR A 898 24.13 12.78 13.27
N LYS A 899 24.63 13.78 13.99
CA LYS A 899 23.89 15.01 14.33
C LYS A 899 24.45 16.24 13.60
N PHE A 900 25.74 16.23 13.28
CA PHE A 900 26.39 17.11 12.30
C PHE A 900 27.08 16.25 11.23
N ARG A 901 27.04 16.69 9.97
CA ARG A 901 27.35 15.85 8.81
C ARG A 901 27.50 16.62 7.49
N ILE A 902 28.22 16.00 6.56
CA ILE A 902 28.09 16.19 5.11
C ILE A 902 27.65 14.87 4.48
N SER A 903 26.57 14.89 3.69
CA SER A 903 26.01 13.72 2.99
C SER A 903 25.80 13.97 1.50
N MET A 904 25.56 15.24 1.13
CA MET A 904 25.60 15.72 -0.25
C MET A 904 26.93 16.47 -0.43
N PHE A 905 27.92 15.76 -0.93
CA PHE A 905 29.28 16.24 -1.10
C PHE A 905 29.40 17.09 -2.38
N PRO A 906 30.19 18.18 -2.37
CA PRO A 906 30.82 18.69 -3.58
C PRO A 906 31.54 17.58 -4.36
N VAL A 907 31.75 17.75 -5.66
CA VAL A 907 32.37 16.71 -6.53
C VAL A 907 33.64 17.21 -7.21
N THR A 908 34.56 16.30 -7.56
CA THR A 908 35.77 16.62 -8.32
C THR A 908 35.53 16.69 -9.84
N ALA A 909 36.32 17.54 -10.51
CA ALA A 909 36.38 17.64 -11.97
C ALA A 909 37.36 16.61 -12.58
N ASN A 910 37.12 16.21 -13.83
CA ASN A 910 38.11 15.48 -14.64
C ASN A 910 39.33 16.38 -14.90
N THR A 911 40.54 15.84 -14.79
CA THR A 911 41.80 16.56 -15.10
C THR A 911 42.17 16.57 -16.59
N GLU A 912 41.30 16.10 -17.49
CA GLU A 912 41.55 16.04 -18.94
C GLU A 912 40.41 16.70 -19.74
N ALA A 913 40.47 18.04 -19.83
CA ALA A 913 39.70 18.83 -20.81
C ALA A 913 40.40 20.16 -21.17
N SER A 914 41.72 20.27 -20.96
CA SER A 914 42.53 21.45 -21.29
C SER A 914 43.66 21.07 -22.23
N GLY A 915 43.34 20.70 -23.48
CA GLY A 915 44.35 20.10 -24.36
C GLY A 915 44.03 19.77 -25.82
N SER A 916 43.00 20.34 -26.46
CA SER A 916 42.91 20.35 -27.93
C SER A 916 41.88 21.37 -28.45
N HIS A 917 42.41 22.44 -29.07
CA HIS A 917 41.81 23.49 -29.91
C HIS A 917 40.28 23.57 -30.06
#